data_AF-H3H028-F1
#
_entry.id   AF-H3H028-F1
#
_cell.length_a   1.000
_cell.length_b   1.000
_cell.length_c   1.000
_cell.angle_alpha   90.00
_cell.angle_beta   90.00
_cell.angle_gamma   90.00
#
_symmetry.space_group_name_H-M   'P 1'
#
loop_
_entity.id
_entity.type
_entity.pdbx_description
1 polymer ?
#
loop_
_entity_poly.entity_id
_entity_poly.type
_entity_poly.pdbx_seq_one_letter_code
_entity_poly.pdbx_strand_id
1 'polypeptide(L)'
;MVVKASEIAPAAYAAGSTSNVQKEDDLAYDLGNLAAFDSHPFAYQGEKELALHARENVQLLINHIFELPRVMSDMGPLAQLPAPESVLPREKPLPKPKVETRWEKFAKEKGIDKRKKSRKVFDESTGEWGHTWGYQRAGDDMKDWAMEVKAGDTEDPWTKRKQEKRGRVDKNLRAQAKNLQQGRGRQLAGIAGRTPTGIPVELMQTEDVKAKQRGKEGTTKTLEKVQFATASMGKFDKMREGESERKIKGKRNHFLPTTGAETTEKERSMNALKRVLGREENAGKNKGKSVDDDDDAEGGGKRKKKGKKLKNFTKGATKKQRTRSLRSSTLATTLDPSALWDVLGQAAWDVGGGLIGRMAQFAHGISALDVAPSAALSAPVWLLGTRYDDVAAADFDAYKRSFEAILWFTYRRDFPSMTPYEHTSDAGWGCMLRSAQMLLGQALQRRLLGRDWRIPTVLFDTEMDARLPDTYVQLLKWFADSPDVECRYSIHHMVKLGMQYDKLPGEWYGPTTACQVLRDLVNLHRREFGGELAMYVPQEGVVYGDDVSRLCVSHIDEEVKDKVETQTAAPEFFDPLLHPPTAKDSSDWSTALLILIPLRLGLDQVNERYVPALEKTFAFPQSVGIIGGKKGHSVYFVGTQQDQLHLLDPHDVHPAPELNAAFPTATHLRTVHSSRPLVMNVTGIDPSLALGFLCENRADYEDFERRVRVLHDEVKADGGMCPFSVAAHRPDYAASGGDLLMADCLSGDDMNEEEIASASGGAAGTGGDDEDDYVLL
;
A
#
# COMPACT_ATOMS: atom_id res chain seq x y z
N MET A 1 19.22 24.45 -12.83
CA MET A 1 19.98 25.59 -12.29
C MET A 1 19.42 25.93 -10.92
N VAL A 2 20.23 25.92 -9.87
CA VAL A 2 19.79 26.13 -8.48
C VAL A 2 20.53 27.35 -7.94
N VAL A 3 19.81 28.43 -7.65
CA VAL A 3 20.38 29.60 -6.96
C VAL A 3 20.36 29.33 -5.47
N LYS A 4 21.49 29.47 -4.78
CA LYS A 4 21.54 29.22 -3.34
C LYS A 4 20.87 30.36 -2.59
N ALA A 5 20.09 30.03 -1.56
CA ALA A 5 19.48 31.05 -0.70
C ALA A 5 20.50 31.97 -0.03
N SER A 6 21.75 31.51 0.18
CA SER A 6 22.85 32.35 0.71
C SER A 6 23.32 33.44 -0.25
N GLU A 7 23.02 33.31 -1.55
CA GLU A 7 23.42 34.26 -2.60
C GLU A 7 22.36 35.35 -2.84
N ILE A 8 21.20 35.23 -2.16
CA ILE A 8 20.06 36.13 -2.25
C ILE A 8 19.75 36.62 -0.83
N ALA A 9 19.91 37.91 -0.57
CA ALA A 9 19.69 38.49 0.77
C ALA A 9 18.87 39.77 0.68
N PRO A 10 17.91 40.02 1.60
CA PRO A 10 17.21 41.29 1.62
C PRO A 10 18.19 42.42 1.94
N ALA A 11 18.07 43.55 1.24
CA ALA A 11 18.95 44.71 1.46
C ALA A 11 18.97 45.19 2.92
N ALA A 12 17.90 44.94 3.68
CA ALA A 12 17.78 45.27 5.10
C ALA A 12 18.69 44.45 6.05
N TYR A 13 19.25 43.32 5.61
CA TYR A 13 20.03 42.39 6.45
C TYR A 13 21.48 42.19 6.01
N ALA A 14 21.88 42.73 4.84
CA ALA A 14 23.22 42.55 4.30
C ALA A 14 24.05 43.84 4.40
N ALA A 15 24.78 44.01 5.50
CA ALA A 15 25.85 45.00 5.59
C ALA A 15 27.09 44.45 4.83
N GLY A 16 27.02 44.42 3.50
CA GLY A 16 28.08 43.89 2.63
C GLY A 16 27.59 43.45 1.25
N SER A 17 27.50 44.40 0.32
CA SER A 17 27.58 44.31 -1.16
C SER A 17 27.09 43.08 -1.96
N THR A 18 26.07 42.31 -1.54
CA THR A 18 25.43 41.30 -2.43
C THR A 18 23.97 41.60 -2.76
N SER A 19 23.30 42.49 -2.04
CA SER A 19 21.89 42.82 -2.28
C SER A 19 21.63 43.84 -3.40
N ASN A 20 22.69 44.48 -3.92
CA ASN A 20 22.56 45.49 -4.96
C ASN A 20 22.45 44.82 -6.33
N VAL A 21 21.26 44.86 -6.92
CA VAL A 21 20.99 44.36 -8.27
C VAL A 21 21.41 45.43 -9.27
N GLN A 22 22.29 45.09 -10.21
CA GLN A 22 22.75 46.03 -11.27
C GLN A 22 21.84 46.03 -12.50
N LYS A 23 20.84 45.14 -12.52
CA LYS A 23 19.82 45.02 -13.56
C LYS A 23 18.71 46.06 -13.37
N GLU A 24 18.21 46.62 -14.47
CA GLU A 24 16.98 47.42 -14.47
C GLU A 24 15.76 46.54 -14.14
N ASP A 25 14.82 47.07 -13.34
CA ASP A 25 13.64 46.32 -12.88
C ASP A 25 12.52 46.35 -13.93
N ASP A 26 12.57 45.38 -14.85
CA ASP A 26 11.61 45.23 -15.96
C ASP A 26 10.70 44.00 -15.82
N LEU A 27 10.54 43.49 -14.59
CA LEU A 27 9.78 42.28 -14.29
C LEU A 27 8.30 42.59 -14.02
N ALA A 28 7.41 41.70 -14.48
CA ALA A 28 6.01 41.71 -14.08
C ALA A 28 5.81 40.84 -12.82
N TYR A 29 5.29 41.40 -11.74
CA TYR A 29 5.17 40.71 -10.45
C TYR A 29 3.75 40.23 -10.17
N ASP A 30 3.60 38.98 -9.72
CA ASP A 30 2.40 38.48 -9.05
C ASP A 30 2.78 38.05 -7.64
N LEU A 31 2.80 39.02 -6.72
CA LEU A 31 3.19 38.81 -5.32
C LEU A 31 2.21 37.88 -4.58
N GLY A 32 0.96 37.77 -5.05
CA GLY A 32 -0.03 36.85 -4.47
C GLY A 32 0.32 35.38 -4.73
N ASN A 33 0.95 35.10 -5.87
CA ASN A 33 1.46 33.77 -6.24
C ASN A 33 2.99 33.62 -6.04
N LEU A 34 3.67 34.63 -5.47
CA LEU A 34 5.13 34.68 -5.31
C LEU A 34 5.88 34.45 -6.63
N ALA A 35 5.41 35.05 -7.73
CA ALA A 35 5.96 34.89 -9.07
C ALA A 35 6.44 36.22 -9.66
N ALA A 36 7.48 36.16 -10.49
CA ALA A 36 7.94 37.27 -11.32
C ALA A 36 8.15 36.75 -12.75
N PHE A 37 7.66 37.49 -13.74
CA PHE A 37 7.69 37.14 -15.15
C PHE A 37 8.58 38.12 -15.91
N ASP A 38 9.64 37.61 -16.51
CA ASP A 38 10.53 38.38 -17.40
C ASP A 38 10.06 38.17 -18.84
N SER A 39 9.64 39.24 -19.51
CA SER A 39 9.17 39.19 -20.90
C SER A 39 10.22 39.64 -21.91
N HIS A 40 11.41 40.04 -21.45
CA HIS A 40 12.47 40.52 -22.32
C HIS A 40 13.19 39.37 -23.02
N PRO A 41 13.53 39.51 -24.32
CA PRO A 41 14.29 38.51 -25.04
C PRO A 41 15.70 38.40 -24.45
N PHE A 42 16.03 37.22 -23.90
CA PHE A 42 17.35 36.92 -23.36
C PHE A 42 18.19 36.17 -24.40
N ALA A 43 19.34 36.74 -24.78
CA ALA A 43 20.30 36.08 -25.66
C ALA A 43 21.20 35.14 -24.86
N TYR A 44 21.11 33.83 -25.13
CA TYR A 44 21.92 32.85 -24.42
C TYR A 44 23.40 32.92 -24.84
N GLN A 45 24.28 33.28 -23.90
CA GLN A 45 25.74 33.34 -24.11
C GLN A 45 26.51 32.33 -23.24
N GLY A 46 25.84 31.70 -22.26
CA GLY A 46 26.40 30.64 -21.43
C GLY A 46 25.64 30.40 -20.12
N GLU A 47 25.92 29.29 -19.44
CA GLU A 47 25.22 28.89 -18.21
C GLU A 47 25.49 29.84 -17.02
N LYS A 48 26.71 30.40 -16.93
CA LYS A 48 27.09 31.33 -15.85
C LYS A 48 26.31 32.64 -15.90
N GLU A 49 26.11 33.19 -17.10
CA GLU A 49 25.37 34.44 -17.29
C GLU A 49 23.88 34.24 -17.08
N LEU A 50 23.34 33.11 -17.54
CA LEU A 50 21.95 32.74 -17.27
C LEU A 50 21.70 32.55 -15.76
N ALA A 51 22.66 31.97 -15.03
CA ALA A 51 22.57 31.85 -13.57
C ALA A 51 22.62 33.20 -12.84
N LEU A 52 23.45 34.13 -13.31
CA LEU A 52 23.48 35.49 -12.79
C LEU A 52 22.15 36.22 -13.05
N HIS A 53 21.62 36.14 -14.27
CA HIS A 53 20.33 36.74 -14.64
C HIS A 53 19.15 36.18 -13.82
N ALA A 54 19.11 34.86 -13.64
CA ALA A 54 18.11 34.20 -12.80
C ALA A 54 18.22 34.63 -11.33
N ARG A 55 19.44 34.72 -10.80
CA ARG A 55 19.72 35.16 -9.43
C ARG A 55 19.28 36.62 -9.20
N GLU A 56 19.53 37.50 -10.17
CA GLU A 56 19.09 38.90 -10.12
C GLU A 56 17.56 39.04 -10.14
N ASN A 57 16.88 38.27 -11.00
CA ASN A 57 15.40 38.26 -11.05
C ASN A 57 14.78 37.81 -9.72
N VAL A 58 15.33 36.76 -9.10
CA VAL A 58 14.85 36.29 -7.79
C VAL A 58 15.14 37.33 -6.70
N GLN A 59 16.30 37.99 -6.75
CA GLN A 59 16.64 39.03 -5.77
C GLN A 59 15.67 40.22 -5.84
N LEU A 60 15.23 40.64 -7.04
CA LEU A 60 14.22 41.69 -7.20
C LEU A 60 12.86 41.27 -6.62
N LEU A 61 12.39 40.05 -6.92
CA LEU A 61 11.17 39.50 -6.32
C LEU A 61 11.22 39.48 -4.78
N ILE A 62 12.35 39.07 -4.21
CA ILE A 62 12.53 39.05 -2.74
C ILE A 62 12.50 40.46 -2.16
N ASN A 63 13.09 41.45 -2.83
CA ASN A 63 13.03 42.84 -2.37
C ASN A 63 11.56 43.32 -2.26
N HIS A 64 10.75 43.09 -3.30
CA HIS A 64 9.31 43.42 -3.32
C HIS A 64 8.51 42.70 -2.23
N ILE A 65 8.83 41.43 -1.92
CA ILE A 65 8.18 40.69 -0.82
C ILE A 65 8.50 41.32 0.55
N PHE A 66 9.72 41.79 0.75
CA PHE A 66 10.15 42.37 2.03
C PHE A 66 9.65 43.82 2.25
N GLU A 67 9.19 44.48 1.20
CA GLU A 67 8.50 45.78 1.25
C GLU A 67 7.04 45.66 1.69
N LEU A 68 6.45 44.46 1.64
CA LEU A 68 5.05 44.24 2.01
C LEU A 68 4.77 44.51 3.51
N PRO A 69 3.53 44.90 3.86
CA PRO A 69 3.13 45.10 5.25
C PRO A 69 3.30 43.82 6.08
N ARG A 70 4.00 43.94 7.22
CA ARG A 70 4.28 42.83 8.13
C ARG A 70 3.42 42.87 9.38
N VAL A 71 2.89 41.72 9.79
CA VAL A 71 2.17 41.52 11.06
C VAL A 71 2.99 40.60 11.96
N MET A 72 3.17 40.99 13.21
CA MET A 72 3.83 40.12 14.20
C MET A 72 2.86 39.02 14.63
N SER A 73 3.31 37.77 14.55
CA SER A 73 2.59 36.59 15.04
C SER A 73 3.49 35.77 15.97
N ASP A 74 2.92 34.78 16.65
CA ASP A 74 3.64 33.88 17.55
C ASP A 74 4.74 33.07 16.85
N MET A 75 4.70 32.98 15.50
CA MET A 75 5.68 32.28 14.65
C MET A 75 6.71 33.24 14.00
N GLY A 76 6.65 34.54 14.31
CA GLY A 76 7.52 35.57 13.73
C GLY A 76 6.78 36.60 12.85
N PRO A 77 7.53 37.47 12.16
CA PRO A 77 6.96 38.47 11.25
C PRO A 77 6.38 37.81 10.00
N LEU A 78 5.09 38.00 9.74
CA LEU A 78 4.41 37.50 8.54
C LEU A 78 4.09 38.66 7.59
N ALA A 79 4.46 38.54 6.32
CA ALA A 79 4.04 39.49 5.28
C ALA A 79 2.61 39.18 4.82
N GLN A 80 1.78 40.21 4.66
CA GLN A 80 0.45 40.05 4.05
C GLN A 80 0.57 40.13 2.52
N LEU A 81 0.30 39.01 1.85
CA LEU A 81 0.31 38.94 0.39
C LEU A 81 -0.99 39.53 -0.19
N PRO A 82 -0.93 40.23 -1.35
CA PRO A 82 -2.10 40.71 -2.07
C PRO A 82 -2.89 39.55 -2.70
N ALA A 83 -4.09 39.84 -3.22
CA ALA A 83 -4.86 38.86 -3.98
C ALA A 83 -4.10 38.45 -5.26
N PRO A 84 -4.04 37.15 -5.62
CA PRO A 84 -3.36 36.70 -6.82
C PRO A 84 -3.97 37.30 -8.09
N GLU A 85 -3.13 37.81 -8.99
CA GLU A 85 -3.58 38.35 -10.28
C GLU A 85 -3.66 37.26 -11.35
N SER A 86 -2.75 36.28 -11.31
CA SER A 86 -2.72 35.17 -12.27
C SER A 86 -3.71 34.08 -11.89
N VAL A 87 -4.64 33.77 -12.81
CA VAL A 87 -5.60 32.67 -12.65
C VAL A 87 -4.93 31.35 -13.01
N LEU A 88 -4.54 30.57 -12.00
CA LEU A 88 -4.00 29.23 -12.20
C LEU A 88 -5.12 28.21 -12.50
N PRO A 89 -4.92 27.25 -13.42
CA PRO A 89 -5.91 26.22 -13.69
C PRO A 89 -6.12 25.30 -12.47
N ARG A 90 -7.37 24.92 -12.21
CA ARG A 90 -7.71 24.02 -11.09
C ARG A 90 -7.25 22.60 -11.39
N GLU A 91 -6.46 22.03 -10.49
CA GLU A 91 -6.04 20.61 -10.49
C GLU A 91 -7.25 19.64 -10.51
N LYS A 92 -8.38 20.02 -9.89
CA LYS A 92 -9.56 19.14 -9.69
C LYS A 92 -10.81 19.67 -10.37
N PRO A 93 -11.62 18.78 -11.00
CA PRO A 93 -12.87 19.16 -11.65
C PRO A 93 -13.89 19.71 -10.64
N LEU A 94 -14.79 20.54 -11.13
CA LEU A 94 -15.85 21.13 -10.31
C LEU A 94 -16.73 20.04 -9.67
N PRO A 95 -17.07 20.17 -8.37
CA PRO A 95 -18.03 19.28 -7.73
C PRO A 95 -19.35 19.28 -8.50
N LYS A 96 -19.90 18.10 -8.80
CA LYS A 96 -21.19 18.00 -9.49
C LYS A 96 -22.30 18.62 -8.63
N PRO A 97 -23.26 19.34 -9.24
CA PRO A 97 -24.36 19.96 -8.52
C PRO A 97 -25.21 18.90 -7.81
N LYS A 98 -25.71 19.24 -6.62
CA LYS A 98 -26.52 18.35 -5.80
C LYS A 98 -27.83 18.00 -6.51
N VAL A 99 -28.16 16.71 -6.61
CA VAL A 99 -29.42 16.25 -7.23
C VAL A 99 -30.61 16.72 -6.40
N GLU A 100 -31.56 17.41 -7.04
CA GLU A 100 -32.82 17.86 -6.41
C GLU A 100 -33.65 16.66 -5.90
N THR A 101 -34.19 16.78 -4.67
CA THR A 101 -35.07 15.76 -4.08
C THR A 101 -36.45 15.73 -4.75
N ARG A 102 -37.23 14.64 -4.58
CA ARG A 102 -38.61 14.54 -5.10
C ARG A 102 -39.51 15.71 -4.68
N TRP A 103 -39.39 16.14 -3.43
CA TRP A 103 -40.13 17.29 -2.93
C TRP A 103 -39.63 18.60 -3.53
N GLU A 104 -38.34 18.75 -3.79
CA GLU A 104 -37.79 19.93 -4.46
C GLU A 104 -38.20 20.01 -5.91
N LYS A 105 -38.20 18.88 -6.63
CA LYS A 105 -38.75 18.78 -7.98
C LYS A 105 -40.23 19.14 -8.00
N PHE A 106 -41.02 18.57 -7.07
CA PHE A 106 -42.44 18.87 -6.93
C PHE A 106 -42.68 20.35 -6.55
N ALA A 107 -41.90 20.91 -5.62
CA ALA A 107 -42.03 22.30 -5.20
C ALA A 107 -41.67 23.25 -6.34
N LYS A 108 -40.62 22.94 -7.12
CA LYS A 108 -40.23 23.69 -8.32
C LYS A 108 -41.31 23.62 -9.40
N GLU A 109 -41.85 22.43 -9.65
CA GLU A 109 -42.92 22.18 -10.63
C GLU A 109 -44.26 22.83 -10.24
N LYS A 110 -44.54 22.94 -8.94
CA LYS A 110 -45.75 23.58 -8.40
C LYS A 110 -45.56 25.06 -8.03
N GLY A 111 -44.39 25.64 -8.27
CA GLY A 111 -44.09 27.03 -7.90
C GLY A 111 -44.23 27.31 -6.40
N ILE A 112 -43.96 26.32 -5.54
CA ILE A 112 -44.06 26.44 -4.09
C ILE A 112 -42.75 27.00 -3.56
N ASP A 113 -42.74 28.30 -3.24
CA ASP A 113 -41.60 28.94 -2.61
C ASP A 113 -41.37 28.42 -1.19
N LYS A 114 -40.16 27.93 -0.92
CA LYS A 114 -39.75 27.50 0.42
C LYS A 114 -39.61 28.71 1.34
N ARG A 115 -40.63 29.01 2.15
CA ARG A 115 -40.52 29.97 3.26
C ARG A 115 -39.95 29.29 4.50
N LYS A 116 -38.98 29.94 5.16
CA LYS A 116 -38.48 29.49 6.47
C LYS A 116 -39.60 29.65 7.50
N LYS A 117 -40.02 28.56 8.15
CA LYS A 117 -40.91 28.64 9.31
C LYS A 117 -40.16 29.24 10.50
N SER A 118 -40.84 30.03 11.33
CA SER A 118 -40.26 30.57 12.56
C SER A 118 -39.82 29.43 13.50
N ARG A 119 -38.74 29.66 14.24
CA ARG A 119 -38.15 28.67 15.16
C ARG A 119 -38.93 28.52 16.48
N LYS A 120 -39.75 29.53 16.82
CA LYS A 120 -40.59 29.55 18.02
C LYS A 120 -42.05 29.77 17.63
N VAL A 121 -42.95 29.07 18.32
CA VAL A 121 -44.40 29.16 18.22
C VAL A 121 -44.94 29.34 19.63
N PHE A 122 -45.92 30.22 19.79
CA PHE A 122 -46.56 30.45 21.08
C PHE A 122 -47.46 29.27 21.43
N ASP A 123 -47.33 28.75 22.65
CA ASP A 123 -48.13 27.65 23.16
C ASP A 123 -49.23 28.19 24.09
N GLU A 124 -50.48 28.18 23.61
CA GLU A 124 -51.63 28.71 24.35
C GLU A 124 -51.88 28.01 25.69
N SER A 125 -51.42 26.76 25.85
CA SER A 125 -51.61 25.98 27.08
C SER A 125 -50.64 26.35 28.20
N THR A 126 -49.44 26.81 27.83
CA THR A 126 -48.37 27.17 28.78
C THR A 126 -48.12 28.67 28.86
N GLY A 127 -48.65 29.46 27.92
CA GLY A 127 -48.43 30.91 27.85
C GLY A 127 -47.00 31.32 27.45
N GLU A 128 -46.20 30.37 26.96
CA GLU A 128 -44.78 30.57 26.66
C GLU A 128 -44.46 30.31 25.17
N TRP A 129 -43.36 30.91 24.70
CA TRP A 129 -42.84 30.66 23.36
C TRP A 129 -41.99 29.38 23.33
N GLY A 130 -42.60 28.28 22.88
CA GLY A 130 -41.93 27.01 22.65
C GLY A 130 -41.27 26.90 21.27
N HIS A 131 -40.35 25.95 21.11
CA HIS A 131 -39.78 25.63 19.80
C HIS A 131 -40.79 24.97 18.86
N THR A 132 -40.64 25.12 17.54
CA THR A 132 -41.54 24.47 16.57
C THR A 132 -41.31 22.94 16.50
N TRP A 133 -40.11 22.47 16.85
CA TRP A 133 -39.71 21.07 16.90
C TRP A 133 -38.55 20.88 17.89
N GLY A 134 -38.36 19.67 18.41
CA GLY A 134 -37.23 19.32 19.30
C GLY A 134 -37.51 19.54 20.80
N TYR A 135 -36.43 19.76 21.56
CA TYR A 135 -36.49 20.03 23.01
C TYR A 135 -37.21 21.35 23.30
N GLN A 136 -38.07 21.38 24.32
CA GLN A 136 -38.92 22.54 24.66
C GLN A 136 -39.85 23.00 23.53
N ARG A 137 -40.38 22.07 22.73
CA ARG A 137 -41.35 22.42 21.69
C ARG A 137 -42.70 22.87 22.27
N ALA A 138 -43.38 23.76 21.56
CA ALA A 138 -44.77 24.11 21.83
C ALA A 138 -45.68 22.87 21.68
N GLY A 139 -46.62 22.68 22.61
CA GLY A 139 -47.52 21.53 22.63
C GLY A 139 -46.79 20.20 22.84
N ASP A 140 -45.85 20.15 23.80
CA ASP A 140 -45.07 18.93 24.05
C ASP A 140 -45.91 17.85 24.70
N ASP A 141 -46.36 16.92 23.88
CA ASP A 141 -47.18 15.79 24.28
C ASP A 141 -46.50 14.75 25.20
N MET A 142 -45.25 15.00 25.63
CA MET A 142 -44.61 14.26 26.74
C MET A 142 -44.93 14.85 28.12
N LYS A 143 -45.54 16.03 28.19
CA LYS A 143 -45.99 16.66 29.43
C LYS A 143 -47.48 16.39 29.75
N ASP A 144 -48.19 15.70 28.86
CA ASP A 144 -49.56 15.23 29.10
C ASP A 144 -49.55 14.31 30.35
N TRP A 145 -50.27 14.70 31.41
CA TRP A 145 -50.31 13.94 32.68
C TRP A 145 -51.48 12.95 32.74
N ALA A 146 -52.48 13.10 31.86
CA ALA A 146 -53.62 12.22 31.71
C ALA A 146 -54.01 12.09 30.23
N MET A 147 -54.65 10.97 29.88
CA MET A 147 -55.13 10.70 28.52
C MET A 147 -56.55 10.14 28.61
N GLU A 148 -57.48 10.71 27.86
CA GLU A 148 -58.85 10.24 27.81
C GLU A 148 -58.93 8.86 27.13
N VAL A 149 -59.58 7.90 27.81
CA VAL A 149 -59.76 6.53 27.30
C VAL A 149 -61.20 6.38 26.83
N LYS A 150 -61.38 5.95 25.58
CA LYS A 150 -62.71 5.61 25.04
C LYS A 150 -63.16 4.27 25.63
N ALA A 151 -64.44 4.18 26.04
CA ALA A 151 -65.01 2.96 26.59
C ALA A 151 -64.89 1.78 25.59
N GLY A 152 -64.16 0.73 25.98
CA GLY A 152 -63.98 -0.51 25.20
C GLY A 152 -62.56 -0.77 24.69
N ASP A 153 -61.61 0.16 24.82
CA ASP A 153 -60.21 -0.07 24.41
C ASP A 153 -59.48 -0.92 25.48
N THR A 154 -58.98 -2.09 25.11
CA THR A 154 -58.35 -3.07 26.04
C THR A 154 -56.83 -2.89 26.16
N GLU A 155 -56.24 -2.02 25.34
CA GLU A 155 -54.80 -1.73 25.33
C GLU A 155 -54.48 -0.40 26.03
N ASP A 156 -53.34 -0.35 26.73
CA ASP A 156 -52.88 0.85 27.43
C ASP A 156 -52.65 2.03 26.44
N PRO A 157 -53.37 3.16 26.56
CA PRO A 157 -53.25 4.32 25.67
C PRO A 157 -51.83 4.86 25.52
N TRP A 158 -51.01 4.78 26.58
CA TRP A 158 -49.62 5.23 26.55
C TRP A 158 -48.75 4.33 25.68
N THR A 159 -49.02 3.02 25.69
CA THR A 159 -48.32 2.06 24.81
C THR A 159 -48.69 2.27 23.34
N LYS A 160 -49.97 2.55 23.06
CA LYS A 160 -50.47 2.86 21.70
C LYS A 160 -49.81 4.12 21.15
N ARG A 161 -49.77 5.21 21.93
CA ARG A 161 -49.08 6.46 21.55
C ARG A 161 -47.59 6.26 21.26
N LYS A 162 -46.91 5.44 22.07
CA LYS A 162 -45.49 5.10 21.88
C LYS A 162 -45.28 4.28 20.59
N GLN A 163 -46.17 3.33 20.30
CA GLN A 163 -46.13 2.55 19.06
C GLN A 163 -46.38 3.42 17.83
N GLU A 164 -47.36 4.34 17.88
CA GLU A 164 -47.64 5.28 16.79
C GLU A 164 -46.50 6.25 16.55
N LYS A 165 -45.87 6.79 17.61
CA LYS A 165 -44.66 7.62 17.50
C LYS A 165 -43.53 6.84 16.81
N ARG A 166 -43.28 5.60 17.22
CA ARG A 166 -42.28 4.72 16.59
C ARG A 166 -42.61 4.45 15.12
N GLY A 167 -43.87 4.17 14.79
CA GLY A 167 -44.34 3.98 13.42
C GLY A 167 -44.14 5.21 12.53
N ARG A 168 -44.39 6.43 13.06
CA ARG A 168 -44.13 7.69 12.35
C ARG A 168 -42.64 7.90 12.08
N VAL A 169 -41.80 7.65 13.08
CA VAL A 169 -40.34 7.76 12.96
C VAL A 169 -39.81 6.77 11.91
N ASP A 170 -40.22 5.50 11.98
CA ASP A 170 -39.84 4.48 11.01
C ASP A 170 -40.28 4.82 9.58
N LYS A 171 -41.49 5.39 9.42
CA LYS A 171 -41.99 5.85 8.11
C LYS A 171 -41.12 6.98 7.55
N ASN A 172 -40.72 7.94 8.39
CA ASN A 172 -39.85 9.05 7.99
C ASN A 172 -38.45 8.56 7.58
N LEU A 173 -37.84 7.70 8.39
CA LEU A 173 -36.54 7.08 8.10
C LEU A 173 -36.56 6.28 6.78
N ARG A 174 -37.64 5.52 6.52
CA ARG A 174 -37.81 4.80 5.25
C ARG A 174 -37.95 5.74 4.05
N ALA A 175 -38.65 6.86 4.20
CA ALA A 175 -38.77 7.86 3.14
C ALA A 175 -37.42 8.53 2.84
N GLN A 176 -36.64 8.87 3.88
CA GLN A 176 -35.29 9.41 3.74
C GLN A 176 -34.35 8.44 3.01
N ALA A 177 -34.40 7.15 3.37
CA ALA A 177 -33.62 6.10 2.71
C ALA A 177 -33.95 5.99 1.21
N LYS A 178 -35.25 5.99 0.86
CA LYS A 178 -35.70 5.95 -0.54
C LYS A 178 -35.27 7.18 -1.34
N ASN A 179 -35.34 8.38 -0.75
CA ASN A 179 -34.90 9.61 -1.41
C ASN A 179 -33.39 9.59 -1.70
N LEU A 180 -32.59 9.07 -0.77
CA LEU A 180 -31.14 8.96 -0.95
C LEU A 180 -30.77 7.91 -2.00
N GLN A 181 -31.50 6.78 -2.04
CA GLN A 181 -31.30 5.75 -3.05
C GLN A 181 -31.67 6.25 -4.46
N GLN A 182 -32.73 7.04 -4.59
CA GLN A 182 -33.14 7.63 -5.88
C GLN A 182 -32.25 8.81 -6.31
N GLY A 183 -31.69 9.57 -5.35
CA GLY A 183 -30.71 10.62 -5.62
C GLY A 183 -29.35 10.10 -6.12
N ARG A 184 -29.08 8.80 -5.99
CA ARG A 184 -27.88 8.11 -6.53
C ARG A 184 -28.01 7.70 -8.00
N GLY A 185 -28.96 8.27 -8.75
CA GLY A 185 -29.33 7.87 -10.12
C GLY A 185 -28.19 7.29 -10.96
N ARG A 186 -28.39 6.08 -11.51
CA ARG A 186 -27.51 5.30 -12.40
C ARG A 186 -26.01 5.59 -12.23
N GLN A 187 -25.50 5.66 -10.99
CA GLN A 187 -24.07 5.59 -10.74
C GLN A 187 -23.62 4.18 -11.10
N LEU A 188 -22.62 4.10 -11.99
CA LEU A 188 -22.00 2.87 -12.47
C LEU A 188 -21.80 1.85 -11.33
N ALA A 189 -22.05 0.59 -11.67
CA ALA A 189 -22.26 -0.55 -10.78
C ALA A 189 -21.14 -0.87 -9.75
N GLY A 190 -20.05 -0.10 -9.67
CA GLY A 190 -18.92 -0.35 -8.77
C GLY A 190 -19.06 0.17 -7.33
N ILE A 191 -19.96 1.13 -7.04
CA ILE A 191 -20.07 1.78 -5.70
C ILE A 191 -21.46 1.54 -5.05
N ALA A 192 -22.30 0.71 -5.66
CA ALA A 192 -23.72 0.58 -5.29
C ALA A 192 -24.00 -0.16 -3.97
N GLY A 193 -23.02 -0.81 -3.35
CA GLY A 193 -23.24 -1.64 -2.14
C GLY A 193 -23.19 -0.90 -0.80
N ARG A 194 -22.63 0.31 -0.71
CA ARG A 194 -22.39 0.92 0.60
C ARG A 194 -23.65 1.58 1.17
N THR A 195 -24.14 1.03 2.29
CA THR A 195 -25.18 1.63 3.13
C THR A 195 -24.69 2.97 3.72
N PRO A 196 -25.53 4.03 3.71
CA PRO A 196 -25.15 5.35 4.20
C PRO A 196 -24.86 5.33 5.70
N THR A 197 -23.86 6.11 6.14
CA THR A 197 -23.60 6.38 7.55
C THR A 197 -24.77 7.18 8.16
N GLY A 198 -25.41 6.65 9.20
CA GLY A 198 -26.44 7.35 9.98
C GLY A 198 -27.87 6.77 9.92
N ILE A 199 -28.15 5.77 9.08
CA ILE A 199 -29.46 5.09 9.06
C ILE A 199 -29.36 3.78 9.85
N PRO A 200 -30.26 3.49 10.82
CA PRO A 200 -30.27 2.22 11.52
C PRO A 200 -30.51 1.08 10.54
N VAL A 201 -29.58 0.13 10.50
CA VAL A 201 -29.57 -0.99 9.55
C VAL A 201 -30.80 -1.88 9.71
N GLU A 202 -31.39 -1.94 10.90
CA GLU A 202 -32.63 -2.69 11.18
C GLU A 202 -33.85 -2.23 10.34
N LEU A 203 -33.82 -1.00 9.82
CA LEU A 203 -34.90 -0.44 9.00
C LEU A 203 -34.76 -0.73 7.51
N MET A 204 -33.59 -1.22 7.08
CA MET A 204 -33.31 -1.63 5.71
C MET A 204 -33.37 -3.15 5.61
N GLN A 205 -34.18 -3.68 4.68
CA GLN A 205 -34.12 -5.09 4.30
C GLN A 205 -32.89 -5.29 3.40
N THR A 206 -31.68 -5.21 3.98
CA THR A 206 -30.43 -5.41 3.26
C THR A 206 -29.84 -6.77 3.60
N GLU A 207 -29.43 -7.52 2.58
CA GLU A 207 -28.70 -8.78 2.72
C GLU A 207 -27.22 -8.58 3.09
N ASP A 208 -26.75 -7.33 3.05
CA ASP A 208 -25.37 -6.94 3.31
C ASP A 208 -24.95 -7.21 4.78
N VAL A 209 -24.07 -8.19 4.95
CA VAL A 209 -23.57 -8.68 6.24
C VAL A 209 -22.74 -7.60 6.96
N LYS A 210 -22.02 -6.76 6.21
CA LYS A 210 -21.21 -5.65 6.77
C LYS A 210 -22.09 -4.53 7.31
N ALA A 211 -23.26 -4.29 6.72
CA ALA A 211 -24.22 -3.33 7.23
C ALA A 211 -24.79 -3.80 8.58
N LYS A 212 -25.17 -5.08 8.73
CA LYS A 212 -25.72 -5.61 10.00
C LYS A 212 -24.77 -5.46 11.18
N GLN A 213 -23.46 -5.49 10.93
CA GLN A 213 -22.43 -5.25 11.96
C GLN A 213 -22.35 -3.80 12.46
N ARG A 214 -22.97 -2.82 11.79
CA ARG A 214 -23.03 -1.42 12.24
C ARG A 214 -24.24 -1.09 13.13
N GLY A 215 -25.20 -2.01 13.26
CA GLY A 215 -26.40 -1.82 14.08
C GLY A 215 -26.12 -1.87 15.60
N LYS A 216 -27.15 -1.64 16.42
CA LYS A 216 -27.06 -1.67 17.89
C LYS A 216 -26.43 -2.96 18.42
N GLU A 217 -26.73 -4.08 17.79
CA GLU A 217 -26.19 -5.40 18.14
C GLU A 217 -24.70 -5.55 17.78
N GLY A 218 -24.25 -4.83 16.74
CA GLY A 218 -22.85 -4.79 16.32
C GLY A 218 -22.01 -3.84 17.18
N THR A 219 -22.56 -2.69 17.55
CA THR A 219 -21.90 -1.80 18.53
C THR A 219 -21.81 -2.42 19.91
N THR A 220 -22.84 -3.14 20.40
CA THR A 220 -22.72 -3.90 21.66
C THR A 220 -21.65 -4.98 21.59
N LYS A 221 -21.56 -5.73 20.48
CA LYS A 221 -20.50 -6.75 20.31
C LYS A 221 -19.10 -6.15 20.18
N THR A 222 -18.99 -4.96 19.59
CA THR A 222 -17.71 -4.23 19.51
C THR A 222 -17.30 -3.71 20.87
N LEU A 223 -18.26 -3.20 21.65
CA LEU A 223 -18.04 -2.72 23.01
C LEU A 223 -17.63 -3.87 23.95
N GLU A 224 -18.27 -5.04 23.83
CA GLU A 224 -17.83 -6.27 24.51
C GLU A 224 -16.38 -6.64 24.13
N LYS A 225 -16.00 -6.58 22.84
CA LYS A 225 -14.63 -6.86 22.41
C LYS A 225 -13.61 -5.86 22.96
N VAL A 226 -13.93 -4.57 22.94
CA VAL A 226 -13.06 -3.50 23.47
C VAL A 226 -12.87 -3.66 24.98
N GLN A 227 -13.92 -4.06 25.72
CA GLN A 227 -13.84 -4.35 27.16
C GLN A 227 -12.88 -5.51 27.50
N PHE A 228 -12.65 -6.45 26.58
CA PHE A 228 -11.63 -7.51 26.73
C PHE A 228 -10.27 -7.10 26.18
N ALA A 229 -10.20 -6.18 25.22
CA ALA A 229 -8.97 -5.72 24.58
C ALA A 229 -8.13 -4.77 25.45
N THR A 230 -8.72 -4.10 26.45
CA THR A 230 -8.00 -3.26 27.43
C THR A 230 -7.26 -4.06 28.52
N ALA A 231 -7.02 -5.35 28.29
CA ALA A 231 -6.37 -6.26 29.23
C ALA A 231 -4.83 -6.30 29.10
N SER A 232 -4.19 -5.30 28.48
CA SER A 232 -2.73 -5.25 28.42
C SER A 232 -2.16 -5.00 29.83
N MET A 233 -1.31 -5.92 30.31
CA MET A 233 -0.64 -5.85 31.63
C MET A 233 -1.54 -5.94 32.88
N GLY A 234 -2.77 -6.45 32.76
CA GLY A 234 -3.64 -6.67 33.93
C GLY A 234 -4.22 -5.41 34.59
N LYS A 235 -4.02 -4.23 33.97
CA LYS A 235 -4.71 -2.98 34.36
C LYS A 235 -5.85 -2.72 33.39
N PHE A 236 -7.07 -2.79 33.90
CA PHE A 236 -8.27 -2.55 33.11
C PHE A 236 -8.76 -1.11 33.26
N ASP A 237 -9.26 -0.54 32.17
CA ASP A 237 -9.98 0.74 32.21
C ASP A 237 -11.18 0.69 33.17
N LYS A 238 -11.40 1.81 33.87
CA LYS A 238 -12.51 1.99 34.80
C LYS A 238 -13.83 2.00 34.01
N MET A 239 -14.71 1.07 34.37
CA MET A 239 -16.02 0.90 33.75
C MET A 239 -16.89 2.16 33.94
N ARG A 240 -17.46 2.71 32.86
CA ARG A 240 -18.39 3.86 32.95
C ARG A 240 -19.79 3.42 33.38
N GLU A 241 -20.55 4.35 33.97
CA GLU A 241 -21.94 4.10 34.36
C GLU A 241 -22.80 3.69 33.14
N GLY A 242 -23.49 2.55 33.24
CA GLY A 242 -24.35 2.00 32.19
C GLY A 242 -23.69 0.99 31.24
N GLU A 243 -22.39 0.69 31.40
CA GLU A 243 -21.74 -0.40 30.68
C GLU A 243 -22.23 -1.78 31.19
N SER A 244 -22.34 -2.76 30.29
CA SER A 244 -22.74 -4.13 30.64
C SER A 244 -21.64 -4.88 31.39
N GLU A 245 -21.98 -5.55 32.50
CA GLU A 245 -21.04 -6.35 33.30
C GLU A 245 -20.25 -7.36 32.47
N ARG A 246 -18.93 -7.40 32.69
CA ARG A 246 -18.00 -8.34 32.03
C ARG A 246 -18.33 -9.78 32.43
N LYS A 247 -18.96 -10.53 31.52
CA LYS A 247 -19.20 -11.97 31.72
C LYS A 247 -18.00 -12.77 31.23
N ILE A 248 -17.18 -13.26 32.16
CA ILE A 248 -16.08 -14.19 31.85
C ILE A 248 -16.69 -15.51 31.38
N LYS A 249 -16.81 -15.72 30.07
CA LYS A 249 -17.16 -17.01 29.48
C LYS A 249 -15.89 -17.80 29.15
N GLY A 250 -15.16 -18.19 30.18
CA GLY A 250 -14.21 -19.29 30.06
C GLY A 250 -14.99 -20.60 30.07
N LYS A 251 -15.13 -21.28 28.91
CA LYS A 251 -15.41 -22.71 28.94
C LYS A 251 -14.15 -23.38 29.52
N ARG A 252 -14.16 -23.68 30.82
CA ARG A 252 -13.26 -24.70 31.34
C ARG A 252 -13.62 -25.98 30.59
N ASN A 253 -12.69 -26.50 29.79
CA ASN A 253 -12.86 -27.80 29.16
C ASN A 253 -12.91 -28.83 30.29
N HIS A 254 -14.11 -29.18 30.74
CA HIS A 254 -14.31 -30.39 31.51
C HIS A 254 -14.18 -31.53 30.51
N PHE A 255 -13.03 -32.20 30.51
CA PHE A 255 -12.91 -33.50 29.85
C PHE A 255 -13.92 -34.42 30.51
N LEU A 256 -14.87 -34.94 29.72
CA LEU A 256 -15.80 -35.96 30.18
C LEU A 256 -15.09 -37.33 30.09
N PRO A 257 -15.38 -38.28 31.00
CA PRO A 257 -14.76 -39.60 30.99
C PRO A 257 -15.00 -40.31 29.66
N THR A 258 -14.00 -41.09 29.23
CA THR A 258 -13.99 -41.86 27.97
C THR A 258 -15.03 -42.99 27.91
N THR A 259 -15.76 -43.23 29.02
CA THR A 259 -16.84 -44.22 29.13
C THR A 259 -18.16 -43.51 29.45
N GLY A 260 -18.79 -42.96 28.42
CA GLY A 260 -20.14 -42.39 28.48
C GLY A 260 -21.18 -43.34 27.87
N ALA A 261 -22.39 -43.37 28.45
CA ALA A 261 -23.47 -44.27 28.03
C ALA A 261 -23.78 -44.22 26.52
N GLU A 262 -23.94 -45.40 25.93
CA GLU A 262 -24.15 -45.72 24.50
C GLU A 262 -25.19 -44.82 23.78
N THR A 263 -26.19 -44.35 24.53
CA THR A 263 -27.25 -43.47 24.01
C THR A 263 -26.74 -42.08 23.61
N THR A 264 -25.75 -41.55 24.33
CA THR A 264 -25.17 -40.22 24.05
C THR A 264 -24.22 -40.23 22.86
N GLU A 265 -23.58 -41.37 22.59
CA GLU A 265 -22.70 -41.57 21.45
C GLU A 265 -23.50 -41.78 20.15
N LYS A 266 -24.65 -42.48 20.25
CA LYS A 266 -25.60 -42.67 19.14
C LYS A 266 -26.24 -41.36 18.67
N GLU A 267 -26.57 -40.44 19.57
CA GLU A 267 -27.08 -39.11 19.18
C GLU A 267 -26.02 -38.24 18.49
N ARG A 268 -24.75 -38.34 18.91
CA ARG A 268 -23.64 -37.59 18.31
C ARG A 268 -23.31 -38.10 16.91
N SER A 269 -23.24 -39.41 16.73
CA SER A 269 -23.05 -40.03 15.42
C SER A 269 -24.20 -39.71 14.46
N MET A 270 -25.46 -39.74 14.93
CA MET A 270 -26.63 -39.35 14.13
C MET A 270 -26.64 -37.87 13.74
N ASN A 271 -26.16 -36.97 14.62
CA ASN A 271 -26.03 -35.54 14.28
C ASN A 271 -24.88 -35.26 13.30
N ALA A 272 -23.79 -36.03 13.38
CA ALA A 272 -22.72 -35.98 12.39
C ALA A 272 -23.22 -36.47 11.03
N LEU A 273 -23.98 -37.58 11.00
CA LEU A 273 -24.55 -38.16 9.79
C LEU A 273 -25.52 -37.20 9.09
N LYS A 274 -26.41 -36.52 9.84
CA LYS A 274 -27.31 -35.49 9.30
C LYS A 274 -26.57 -34.30 8.68
N ARG A 275 -25.39 -33.98 9.19
CA ARG A 275 -24.58 -32.84 8.72
C ARG A 275 -23.82 -33.17 7.44
N VAL A 276 -23.47 -34.44 7.25
CA VAL A 276 -22.88 -34.96 6.01
C VAL A 276 -23.95 -35.10 4.92
N LEU A 277 -25.11 -35.69 5.26
CA LEU A 277 -26.23 -35.85 4.32
C LEU A 277 -26.85 -34.52 3.87
N GLY A 278 -26.92 -33.52 4.76
CA GLY A 278 -27.45 -32.18 4.41
C GLY A 278 -26.55 -31.35 3.49
N ARG A 279 -25.37 -31.85 3.10
CA ARG A 279 -24.43 -31.14 2.23
C ARG A 279 -24.64 -31.47 0.74
N GLU A 280 -25.29 -32.59 0.41
CA GLU A 280 -25.59 -32.98 -0.98
C GLU A 280 -26.81 -32.23 -1.58
N GLU A 281 -27.83 -31.89 -0.77
CA GLU A 281 -29.05 -31.25 -1.29
C GLU A 281 -28.88 -29.80 -1.76
N ASN A 282 -27.77 -29.13 -1.44
CA ASN A 282 -27.52 -27.73 -1.79
C ASN A 282 -26.56 -27.53 -2.97
N ALA A 283 -26.16 -28.59 -3.68
CA ALA A 283 -25.21 -28.50 -4.79
C ALA A 283 -25.82 -28.22 -6.18
N GLY A 284 -27.14 -28.02 -6.31
CA GLY A 284 -27.76 -27.86 -7.62
C GLY A 284 -28.99 -26.96 -7.65
N LYS A 285 -28.80 -25.64 -7.77
CA LYS A 285 -29.84 -24.71 -8.25
C LYS A 285 -29.22 -23.37 -8.70
N ASN A 286 -28.57 -23.40 -9.85
CA ASN A 286 -28.39 -22.21 -10.68
C ASN A 286 -29.59 -22.16 -11.64
N LYS A 287 -30.42 -21.12 -11.57
CA LYS A 287 -31.41 -20.80 -12.61
C LYS A 287 -31.31 -19.32 -12.95
N GLY A 288 -30.82 -19.06 -14.16
CA GLY A 288 -30.95 -17.78 -14.85
C GLY A 288 -32.42 -17.41 -15.04
N LYS A 289 -32.67 -16.11 -15.10
CA LYS A 289 -33.95 -15.55 -15.49
C LYS A 289 -33.79 -14.92 -16.88
N SER A 290 -34.33 -15.60 -17.88
CA SER A 290 -34.84 -14.94 -19.08
C SER A 290 -36.10 -14.15 -18.70
N VAL A 291 -36.20 -12.98 -19.32
CA VAL A 291 -37.38 -12.14 -19.41
C VAL A 291 -38.29 -12.76 -20.46
N ASP A 292 -39.60 -12.84 -20.20
CA ASP A 292 -40.67 -12.66 -21.20
C ASP A 292 -42.03 -12.49 -20.48
N ASP A 293 -42.60 -11.33 -20.74
CA ASP A 293 -43.97 -10.84 -20.94
C ASP A 293 -45.23 -11.39 -20.23
N ASP A 294 -46.15 -10.43 -20.13
CA ASP A 294 -47.45 -10.34 -19.49
C ASP A 294 -48.48 -11.40 -19.92
N ASP A 295 -49.41 -11.73 -19.01
CA ASP A 295 -50.85 -11.64 -19.31
C ASP A 295 -51.73 -11.77 -18.06
N ASP A 296 -52.82 -10.99 -18.09
CA ASP A 296 -53.82 -10.77 -17.06
C ASP A 296 -54.69 -11.99 -16.71
N ALA A 297 -55.02 -12.14 -15.42
CA ALA A 297 -56.31 -12.74 -14.99
C ALA A 297 -56.63 -12.40 -13.52
N GLU A 298 -57.78 -11.75 -13.34
CA GLU A 298 -58.44 -11.50 -12.05
C GLU A 298 -58.77 -12.79 -11.28
N GLY A 299 -58.64 -12.75 -9.95
CA GLY A 299 -59.11 -13.83 -9.08
C GLY A 299 -58.83 -13.57 -7.61
N GLY A 300 -59.84 -13.04 -6.90
CA GLY A 300 -59.74 -12.67 -5.49
C GLY A 300 -59.37 -13.81 -4.54
N GLY A 301 -58.43 -13.54 -3.64
CA GLY A 301 -58.06 -14.45 -2.54
C GLY A 301 -57.29 -13.74 -1.43
N LYS A 302 -58.01 -13.22 -0.43
CA LYS A 302 -57.45 -12.61 0.80
C LYS A 302 -56.54 -13.61 1.55
N ARG A 303 -55.21 -13.50 1.43
CA ARG A 303 -54.27 -14.14 2.37
C ARG A 303 -53.91 -13.18 3.51
N LYS A 304 -54.40 -13.51 4.71
CA LYS A 304 -54.07 -12.90 6.01
C LYS A 304 -52.54 -12.85 6.22
N LYS A 305 -51.98 -11.63 6.31
CA LYS A 305 -50.64 -11.41 6.87
C LYS A 305 -50.68 -11.68 8.37
N LYS A 306 -50.06 -12.79 8.82
CA LYS A 306 -49.80 -13.05 10.24
C LYS A 306 -48.92 -11.92 10.79
N GLY A 307 -49.48 -11.10 11.69
CA GLY A 307 -48.74 -10.13 12.48
C GLY A 307 -47.72 -10.84 13.37
N LYS A 308 -46.45 -10.40 13.28
CA LYS A 308 -45.36 -10.91 14.09
C LYS A 308 -45.50 -10.33 15.51
N LYS A 309 -46.07 -11.09 16.45
CA LYS A 309 -46.15 -10.71 17.88
C LYS A 309 -44.73 -10.50 18.42
N LEU A 310 -44.44 -9.30 18.92
CA LEU A 310 -43.24 -9.03 19.72
C LEU A 310 -43.41 -9.69 21.09
N LYS A 311 -42.40 -10.45 21.53
CA LYS A 311 -42.36 -11.09 22.85
C LYS A 311 -42.04 -10.05 23.94
N ASN A 312 -42.91 -9.95 24.93
CA ASN A 312 -42.66 -9.24 26.20
C ASN A 312 -41.67 -10.05 27.06
N PHE A 313 -40.64 -9.40 27.60
CA PHE A 313 -39.77 -9.95 28.63
C PHE A 313 -39.91 -9.11 29.90
N THR A 314 -40.52 -9.70 30.94
CA THR A 314 -40.51 -9.20 32.31
C THR A 314 -40.40 -10.38 33.28
N LYS A 315 -39.68 -10.15 34.39
CA LYS A 315 -39.44 -10.98 35.58
C LYS A 315 -38.20 -11.90 35.51
N GLY A 316 -37.36 -11.98 36.54
CA GLY A 316 -37.43 -11.40 37.90
C GLY A 316 -36.16 -11.71 38.69
N ALA A 317 -35.90 -10.88 39.70
CA ALA A 317 -34.85 -11.02 40.68
C ALA A 317 -35.22 -12.04 41.76
N THR A 318 -34.26 -12.88 42.19
CA THR A 318 -34.33 -13.58 43.50
C THR A 318 -32.93 -13.89 44.07
N LYS A 319 -32.67 -13.24 45.20
CA LYS A 319 -31.94 -13.61 46.43
C LYS A 319 -30.65 -14.46 46.40
N LYS A 320 -29.60 -13.83 46.94
CA LYS A 320 -28.42 -14.40 47.64
C LYS A 320 -28.78 -15.51 48.64
N GLN A 321 -27.94 -16.54 48.71
CA GLN A 321 -27.64 -17.26 49.95
C GLN A 321 -26.12 -17.43 50.10
N ARG A 322 -25.59 -16.97 51.25
CA ARG A 322 -24.22 -17.21 51.73
C ARG A 322 -24.19 -18.56 52.44
N THR A 323 -23.13 -19.35 52.25
CA THR A 323 -22.66 -20.28 53.28
C THR A 323 -21.14 -20.26 53.43
N ARG A 324 -20.75 -20.54 54.67
CA ARG A 324 -19.51 -20.25 55.40
C ARG A 324 -18.23 -20.91 54.87
N SER A 325 -17.13 -20.21 55.15
CA SER A 325 -15.75 -20.72 55.21
C SER A 325 -15.57 -21.71 56.36
N LEU A 326 -14.72 -22.71 56.17
CA LEU A 326 -13.94 -23.36 57.23
C LEU A 326 -12.54 -23.66 56.68
N ARG A 327 -11.52 -23.25 57.46
CA ARG A 327 -10.09 -23.45 57.22
C ARG A 327 -9.69 -24.90 57.51
N SER A 328 -8.72 -25.43 56.77
CA SER A 328 -7.67 -26.24 57.39
C SER A 328 -6.32 -25.99 56.71
N SER A 329 -5.30 -26.01 57.55
CA SER A 329 -3.89 -25.73 57.37
C SER A 329 -3.15 -26.87 56.68
N THR A 330 -2.14 -26.58 55.84
CA THR A 330 -0.76 -27.06 56.04
C THR A 330 0.24 -26.48 55.04
N LEU A 331 1.35 -26.00 55.62
CA LEU A 331 2.75 -25.97 55.16
C LEU A 331 3.09 -25.37 53.78
N ALA A 332 3.72 -24.20 53.86
CA ALA A 332 4.50 -23.57 52.81
C ALA A 332 5.82 -24.32 52.58
N THR A 333 6.10 -24.65 51.32
CA THR A 333 7.46 -24.85 50.83
C THR A 333 7.65 -23.87 49.68
N THR A 334 8.66 -23.02 49.80
CA THR A 334 8.98 -21.88 48.94
C THR A 334 9.55 -22.35 47.60
N LEU A 335 8.85 -22.03 46.50
CA LEU A 335 9.42 -21.98 45.16
C LEU A 335 9.02 -20.64 44.50
N ASP A 336 9.99 -20.01 43.87
CA ASP A 336 9.97 -18.67 43.30
C ASP A 336 8.95 -18.55 42.13
N PRO A 337 7.99 -17.59 42.13
CA PRO A 337 6.99 -17.45 41.07
C PRO A 337 7.50 -16.79 39.78
N SER A 338 8.77 -16.41 39.70
CA SER A 338 9.32 -15.68 38.54
C SER A 338 9.47 -16.53 37.27
N ALA A 339 9.63 -17.86 37.39
CA ALA A 339 9.95 -18.73 36.25
C ALA A 339 8.73 -19.34 35.51
N LEU A 340 7.50 -19.13 35.98
CA LEU A 340 6.27 -19.72 35.40
C LEU A 340 5.40 -18.72 34.63
N TRP A 341 5.72 -17.43 34.69
CA TRP A 341 5.03 -16.38 33.92
C TRP A 341 5.59 -16.21 32.50
N ASP A 342 6.85 -16.58 32.26
CA ASP A 342 7.46 -16.45 30.94
C ASP A 342 6.97 -17.53 29.95
N VAL A 343 6.72 -18.75 30.43
CA VAL A 343 6.33 -19.87 29.55
C VAL A 343 4.85 -19.80 29.11
N LEU A 344 3.97 -19.17 29.90
CA LEU A 344 2.54 -19.07 29.59
C LEU A 344 2.14 -17.76 28.90
N GLY A 345 3.01 -16.74 28.93
CA GLY A 345 2.81 -15.49 28.21
C GLY A 345 3.06 -15.59 26.70
N GLN A 346 3.86 -16.56 26.26
CA GLN A 346 4.33 -16.64 24.86
C GLN A 346 3.35 -17.34 23.91
N ALA A 347 2.54 -18.30 24.40
CA ALA A 347 1.61 -19.05 23.55
C ALA A 347 0.27 -18.34 23.26
N ALA A 348 -0.10 -17.32 24.04
CA ALA A 348 -1.39 -16.64 23.91
C ALA A 348 -1.38 -15.45 22.92
N TRP A 349 -0.19 -14.94 22.56
CA TRP A 349 -0.03 -13.78 21.67
C TRP A 349 0.14 -14.15 20.18
N ASP A 350 0.53 -15.38 19.86
CA ASP A 350 0.72 -15.87 18.48
C ASP A 350 -0.55 -15.85 17.61
N VAL A 351 -1.74 -15.75 18.21
CA VAL A 351 -3.02 -15.84 17.48
C VAL A 351 -3.61 -14.47 17.14
N GLY A 352 -3.27 -13.42 17.90
CA GLY A 352 -3.93 -12.11 17.80
C GLY A 352 -3.37 -11.19 16.70
N GLY A 353 -2.04 -11.17 16.53
CA GLY A 353 -1.35 -10.30 15.57
C GLY A 353 -1.60 -10.70 14.10
N GLY A 354 -1.76 -11.99 13.83
CA GLY A 354 -1.96 -12.51 12.48
C GLY A 354 -3.34 -12.24 11.86
N LEU A 355 -4.32 -11.69 12.60
CA LEU A 355 -5.67 -11.46 12.08
C LEU A 355 -5.83 -10.11 11.36
N ILE A 356 -5.02 -9.10 11.71
CA ILE A 356 -5.10 -7.76 11.11
C ILE A 356 -4.36 -7.73 9.77
N GLY A 357 -3.17 -8.36 9.67
CA GLY A 357 -2.45 -8.56 8.40
C GLY A 357 -3.25 -9.38 7.39
N ARG A 358 -3.88 -10.47 7.84
CA ARG A 358 -4.74 -11.33 7.00
C ARG A 358 -5.96 -10.63 6.40
N MET A 359 -6.48 -9.55 7.00
CA MET A 359 -7.60 -8.81 6.41
C MET A 359 -7.19 -7.83 5.32
N ALA A 360 -5.91 -7.41 5.27
CA ALA A 360 -5.37 -6.53 4.24
C ALA A 360 -5.01 -7.28 2.94
N GLN A 361 -4.58 -8.54 3.05
CA GLN A 361 -4.23 -9.43 1.93
C GLN A 361 -5.38 -9.58 0.91
N PHE A 362 -6.62 -9.77 1.37
CA PHE A 362 -7.78 -9.98 0.49
C PHE A 362 -8.28 -8.70 -0.22
N ALA A 363 -7.75 -7.52 0.10
CA ALA A 363 -8.22 -6.25 -0.46
C ALA A 363 -7.55 -5.87 -1.79
N HIS A 364 -6.42 -6.50 -2.15
CA HIS A 364 -5.59 -6.14 -3.31
C HIS A 364 -5.41 -7.28 -4.33
N GLY A 365 -6.35 -8.23 -4.35
CA GLY A 365 -6.33 -9.35 -5.31
C GLY A 365 -5.35 -10.47 -4.98
N ILE A 366 -4.70 -10.42 -3.80
CA ILE A 366 -3.84 -11.50 -3.31
C ILE A 366 -4.72 -12.61 -2.74
N SER A 367 -4.45 -13.84 -3.19
CA SER A 367 -5.13 -15.05 -2.72
C SER A 367 -4.09 -16.09 -2.31
N ALA A 368 -4.47 -16.98 -1.39
CA ALA A 368 -3.67 -18.18 -1.16
C ALA A 368 -3.74 -19.06 -2.42
N LEU A 369 -2.62 -19.67 -2.80
CA LEU A 369 -2.64 -20.69 -3.85
C LEU A 369 -3.55 -21.85 -3.39
N ASP A 370 -4.62 -22.12 -4.13
CA ASP A 370 -5.56 -23.21 -3.81
C ASP A 370 -4.96 -24.54 -4.29
N VAL A 371 -4.18 -25.18 -3.43
CA VAL A 371 -3.52 -26.48 -3.69
C VAL A 371 -4.51 -27.62 -3.42
N ALA A 372 -5.68 -27.61 -4.07
CA ALA A 372 -6.55 -28.77 -4.08
C ALA A 372 -5.99 -29.79 -5.09
N PRO A 373 -5.74 -31.07 -4.73
CA PRO A 373 -5.25 -32.10 -5.65
C PRO A 373 -6.15 -32.34 -6.88
N SER A 374 -7.39 -31.83 -6.87
CA SER A 374 -8.34 -31.92 -7.97
C SER A 374 -8.29 -30.74 -8.95
N ALA A 375 -7.54 -29.69 -8.65
CA ALA A 375 -7.25 -28.59 -9.55
C ALA A 375 -5.84 -28.79 -10.10
N ALA A 376 -5.68 -29.79 -10.97
CA ALA A 376 -4.45 -29.99 -11.70
C ALA A 376 -4.08 -28.69 -12.42
N LEU A 377 -3.00 -28.06 -11.95
CA LEU A 377 -2.39 -26.91 -12.58
C LEU A 377 -1.75 -27.39 -13.90
N SER A 378 -2.48 -27.28 -15.01
CA SER A 378 -2.05 -27.80 -16.32
C SER A 378 -0.88 -27.04 -16.96
N ALA A 379 -0.39 -25.97 -16.35
CA ALA A 379 0.61 -25.07 -16.91
C ALA A 379 1.87 -25.00 -16.03
N PRO A 380 3.06 -24.89 -16.65
CA PRO A 380 4.32 -24.88 -15.93
C PRO A 380 4.45 -23.64 -15.04
N VAL A 381 5.06 -23.83 -13.87
CA VAL A 381 5.41 -22.75 -12.93
C VAL A 381 6.86 -22.37 -13.15
N TRP A 382 7.13 -21.08 -13.25
CA TRP A 382 8.49 -20.54 -13.21
C TRP A 382 8.73 -19.87 -11.87
N LEU A 383 9.78 -20.29 -11.16
CA LEU A 383 10.23 -19.70 -9.91
C LEU A 383 11.69 -19.29 -10.07
N LEU A 384 11.96 -17.98 -10.13
CA LEU A 384 13.31 -17.39 -10.21
C LEU A 384 14.23 -18.09 -11.23
N GLY A 385 13.72 -18.30 -12.45
CA GLY A 385 14.42 -18.95 -13.57
C GLY A 385 14.34 -20.47 -13.60
N THR A 386 13.70 -21.12 -12.63
CA THR A 386 13.56 -22.59 -12.58
C THR A 386 12.14 -22.98 -12.98
N ARG A 387 12.04 -23.93 -13.91
CA ARG A 387 10.77 -24.45 -14.44
C ARG A 387 10.31 -25.68 -13.67
N TYR A 388 9.02 -25.76 -13.35
CA TYR A 388 8.35 -26.92 -12.75
C TYR A 388 7.14 -27.27 -13.61
N ASP A 389 7.10 -28.49 -14.15
CA ASP A 389 6.10 -28.89 -15.15
C ASP A 389 4.89 -29.60 -14.54
N ASP A 390 5.05 -30.37 -13.46
CA ASP A 390 3.96 -31.13 -12.83
C ASP A 390 3.71 -30.75 -11.36
N VAL A 391 2.98 -29.65 -11.18
CA VAL A 391 2.60 -29.12 -9.86
C VAL A 391 1.58 -30.02 -9.14
N ALA A 392 1.10 -31.11 -9.76
CA ALA A 392 0.20 -32.10 -9.16
C ALA A 392 0.93 -33.36 -8.65
N ALA A 393 2.24 -33.50 -8.90
CA ALA A 393 3.05 -34.67 -8.53
C ALA A 393 4.41 -34.30 -7.89
N ALA A 394 5.47 -35.10 -8.12
CA ALA A 394 6.78 -34.98 -7.47
C ALA A 394 7.44 -33.59 -7.61
N ASP A 395 7.16 -32.86 -8.69
CA ASP A 395 7.68 -31.50 -8.90
C ASP A 395 7.03 -30.48 -7.94
N PHE A 396 5.86 -30.77 -7.36
CA PHE A 396 5.25 -29.89 -6.35
C PHE A 396 6.09 -29.78 -5.08
N ASP A 397 6.61 -30.91 -4.58
CA ASP A 397 7.46 -30.91 -3.39
C ASP A 397 8.79 -30.19 -3.66
N ALA A 398 9.34 -30.36 -4.87
CA ALA A 398 10.54 -29.63 -5.30
C ALA A 398 10.27 -28.12 -5.41
N TYR A 399 9.15 -27.72 -6.00
CA TYR A 399 8.69 -26.34 -6.05
C TYR A 399 8.52 -25.77 -4.64
N LYS A 400 7.79 -26.48 -3.78
CA LYS A 400 7.50 -26.05 -2.40
C LYS A 400 8.77 -25.86 -1.59
N ARG A 401 9.72 -26.80 -1.64
CA ARG A 401 11.02 -26.66 -0.98
C ARG A 401 11.82 -25.47 -1.51
N SER A 402 11.73 -25.21 -2.82
CA SER A 402 12.41 -24.08 -3.46
C SER A 402 11.79 -22.75 -3.07
N PHE A 403 10.47 -22.70 -2.96
CA PHE A 403 9.73 -21.54 -2.45
C PHE A 403 10.03 -21.29 -0.97
N GLU A 404 10.00 -22.34 -0.15
CA GLU A 404 10.30 -22.27 1.29
C GLU A 404 11.71 -21.77 1.57
N ALA A 405 12.66 -22.01 0.67
CA ALA A 405 14.04 -21.56 0.79
C ALA A 405 14.26 -20.07 0.50
N ILE A 406 13.24 -19.34 0.01
CA ILE A 406 13.35 -17.92 -0.26
C ILE A 406 13.22 -17.14 1.05
N LEU A 407 14.21 -16.28 1.33
CA LEU A 407 14.18 -15.41 2.50
C LEU A 407 12.96 -14.49 2.48
N TRP A 408 12.19 -14.56 3.56
CA TRP A 408 10.96 -13.82 3.77
C TRP A 408 11.13 -12.79 4.89
N PHE A 409 11.36 -11.54 4.54
CA PHE A 409 11.45 -10.44 5.50
C PHE A 409 10.10 -9.74 5.61
N THR A 410 9.61 -9.60 6.84
CA THR A 410 8.33 -8.99 7.16
C THR A 410 8.52 -7.79 8.08
N TYR A 411 7.43 -7.11 8.42
CA TYR A 411 7.46 -6.09 9.47
C TYR A 411 8.00 -6.64 10.78
N ARG A 412 8.79 -5.80 11.46
CA ARG A 412 9.38 -6.09 12.74
C ARG A 412 8.98 -5.06 13.77
N ARG A 413 9.01 -5.47 15.03
CA ARG A 413 8.76 -4.63 16.19
C ARG A 413 9.80 -4.93 17.26
N ASP A 414 9.90 -4.01 18.21
CA ASP A 414 10.79 -4.13 19.36
C ASP A 414 12.28 -4.11 18.97
N PHE A 415 12.62 -3.56 17.78
CA PHE A 415 14.00 -3.28 17.41
C PHE A 415 14.52 -1.98 18.07
N PRO A 416 15.84 -1.76 18.17
CA PRO A 416 16.40 -0.55 18.78
C PRO A 416 15.90 0.74 18.12
N SER A 417 15.66 1.78 18.91
CA SER A 417 15.10 3.05 18.43
C SER A 417 16.00 3.74 17.38
N MET A 418 15.41 4.36 16.35
CA MET A 418 16.10 5.04 15.25
C MET A 418 16.44 6.51 15.58
N THR A 419 17.36 6.77 16.50
CA THR A 419 17.70 8.14 16.97
C THR A 419 18.00 9.12 15.81
N PRO A 420 17.41 10.35 15.79
CA PRO A 420 16.55 10.98 16.81
C PRO A 420 15.06 10.60 16.76
N TYR A 421 14.65 9.73 15.84
CA TYR A 421 13.26 9.31 15.64
C TYR A 421 12.91 8.11 16.53
N GLU A 422 11.81 8.18 17.29
CA GLU A 422 11.44 7.15 18.27
C GLU A 422 10.76 5.89 17.65
N HIS A 423 11.15 5.51 16.42
CA HIS A 423 10.60 4.34 15.76
C HIS A 423 11.26 3.04 16.25
N THR A 424 10.45 2.14 16.77
CA THR A 424 10.83 0.77 17.19
C THR A 424 10.07 -0.33 16.43
N SER A 425 9.31 0.06 15.42
CA SER A 425 8.62 -0.84 14.50
C SER A 425 8.47 -0.20 13.13
N ASP A 426 8.57 -1.01 12.07
CA ASP A 426 8.36 -0.59 10.69
C ASP A 426 6.97 -0.93 10.14
N ALA A 427 6.10 -1.46 11.00
CA ALA A 427 4.73 -1.80 10.65
C ALA A 427 3.97 -0.57 10.11
N GLY A 428 3.46 -0.70 8.90
CA GLY A 428 2.65 0.33 8.22
C GLY A 428 3.42 1.28 7.31
N TRP A 429 4.76 1.21 7.26
CA TRP A 429 5.56 2.07 6.38
C TRP A 429 6.74 1.36 5.70
N GLY A 430 7.34 0.36 6.35
CA GLY A 430 8.55 -0.32 5.87
C GLY A 430 8.38 -1.35 4.75
N CYS A 431 7.18 -1.57 4.21
CA CYS A 431 6.91 -2.74 3.35
C CYS A 431 7.82 -2.79 2.12
N MET A 432 8.10 -1.65 1.49
CA MET A 432 8.97 -1.61 0.31
C MET A 432 10.41 -1.94 0.67
N LEU A 433 10.89 -1.48 1.83
CA LEU A 433 12.22 -1.81 2.34
C LEU A 433 12.33 -3.33 2.60
N ARG A 434 11.30 -3.94 3.20
CA ARG A 434 11.23 -5.40 3.37
C ARG A 434 11.22 -6.17 2.06
N SER A 435 10.48 -5.66 1.07
CA SER A 435 10.44 -6.25 -0.27
C SER A 435 11.81 -6.20 -0.94
N ALA A 436 12.49 -5.06 -0.82
CA ALA A 436 13.85 -4.88 -1.31
C ALA A 436 14.87 -5.77 -0.57
N GLN A 437 14.76 -5.91 0.76
CA GLN A 437 15.56 -6.85 1.55
C GLN A 437 15.37 -8.30 1.07
N MET A 438 14.16 -8.71 0.71
CA MET A 438 13.91 -10.09 0.22
C MET A 438 14.59 -10.33 -1.13
N LEU A 439 14.49 -9.37 -2.05
CA LEU A 439 15.17 -9.48 -3.34
C LEU A 439 16.70 -9.53 -3.16
N LEU A 440 17.27 -8.60 -2.38
CA LEU A 440 18.73 -8.60 -2.12
C LEU A 440 19.17 -9.87 -1.38
N GLY A 441 18.39 -10.30 -0.38
CA GLY A 441 18.63 -11.52 0.37
C GLY A 441 18.65 -12.74 -0.55
N GLN A 442 17.74 -12.81 -1.52
CA GLN A 442 17.73 -13.87 -2.53
C GLN A 442 18.97 -13.82 -3.43
N ALA A 443 19.41 -12.64 -3.87
CA ALA A 443 20.61 -12.49 -4.68
C ALA A 443 21.87 -12.91 -3.91
N LEU A 444 22.01 -12.47 -2.66
CA LEU A 444 23.13 -12.84 -1.79
C LEU A 444 23.10 -14.32 -1.41
N GLN A 445 21.92 -14.89 -1.15
CA GLN A 445 21.77 -16.33 -0.89
C GLN A 445 22.28 -17.14 -2.08
N ARG A 446 21.86 -16.79 -3.30
CA ARG A 446 22.33 -17.44 -4.53
C ARG A 446 23.85 -17.32 -4.68
N ARG A 447 24.41 -16.12 -4.45
CA ARG A 447 25.85 -15.88 -4.56
C ARG A 447 26.67 -16.67 -3.53
N LEU A 448 26.22 -16.72 -2.28
CA LEU A 448 26.99 -17.31 -1.18
C LEU A 448 26.80 -18.81 -1.00
N LEU A 449 25.60 -19.32 -1.30
CA LEU A 449 25.22 -20.71 -1.01
C LEU A 449 24.89 -21.51 -2.29
N GLY A 450 24.77 -20.84 -3.43
CA GLY A 450 24.35 -21.42 -4.69
C GLY A 450 22.82 -21.42 -4.86
N ARG A 451 22.40 -21.58 -6.12
CA ARG A 451 20.99 -21.56 -6.50
C ARG A 451 20.18 -22.77 -6.01
N ASP A 452 20.82 -23.93 -5.92
CA ASP A 452 20.18 -25.17 -5.49
C ASP A 452 20.16 -25.33 -3.97
N TRP A 453 20.62 -24.32 -3.23
CA TRP A 453 20.55 -24.32 -1.77
C TRP A 453 19.09 -24.39 -1.29
N ARG A 454 18.84 -25.25 -0.31
CA ARG A 454 17.54 -25.43 0.33
C ARG A 454 17.73 -25.46 1.84
N ILE A 455 16.71 -25.06 2.57
CA ILE A 455 16.69 -25.19 4.02
C ILE A 455 16.71 -26.68 4.37
N PRO A 456 17.62 -27.15 5.25
CA PRO A 456 17.58 -28.51 5.75
C PRO A 456 16.22 -28.82 6.39
N THR A 457 15.49 -29.79 5.85
CA THR A 457 14.16 -30.23 6.35
C THR A 457 14.17 -30.61 7.84
N VAL A 458 15.33 -31.02 8.34
CA VAL A 458 15.61 -31.41 9.74
C VAL A 458 15.48 -30.24 10.73
N LEU A 459 15.45 -28.98 10.27
CA LEU A 459 15.28 -27.83 11.17
C LEU A 459 13.85 -27.70 11.73
N PHE A 460 12.89 -28.41 11.13
CA PHE A 460 11.49 -28.41 11.56
C PHE A 460 11.02 -29.72 12.20
N ASP A 461 11.73 -30.82 11.95
CA ASP A 461 11.50 -32.13 12.55
C ASP A 461 12.59 -32.43 13.60
N THR A 462 12.18 -32.45 14.86
CA THR A 462 13.02 -32.77 16.03
C THR A 462 13.90 -34.01 15.82
N GLU A 463 15.19 -33.90 16.20
CA GLU A 463 16.15 -34.96 16.62
C GLU A 463 17.56 -34.94 16.00
N MET A 464 17.96 -33.94 15.20
CA MET A 464 19.38 -33.77 14.82
C MET A 464 19.85 -32.32 14.92
N ASP A 465 20.93 -32.09 15.69
CA ASP A 465 21.73 -30.85 15.75
C ASP A 465 22.45 -30.58 14.41
N ALA A 466 21.68 -30.40 13.32
CA ALA A 466 22.24 -29.94 12.06
C ALA A 466 22.58 -28.46 12.19
N ARG A 467 23.85 -28.15 12.49
CA ARG A 467 24.36 -26.78 12.53
C ARG A 467 24.18 -26.13 11.16
N LEU A 468 23.54 -24.97 11.12
CA LEU A 468 23.42 -24.15 9.91
C LEU A 468 24.80 -23.75 9.39
N PRO A 469 25.00 -23.62 8.06
CA PRO A 469 26.24 -23.08 7.51
C PRO A 469 26.54 -21.70 8.10
N ASP A 470 27.78 -21.45 8.53
CA ASP A 470 28.15 -20.16 9.12
C ASP A 470 27.93 -18.99 8.13
N THR A 471 28.10 -19.24 6.82
CA THR A 471 27.78 -18.30 5.73
C THR A 471 26.30 -17.91 5.69
N TYR A 472 25.39 -18.86 5.93
CA TYR A 472 23.96 -18.61 5.99
C TYR A 472 23.57 -17.85 7.27
N VAL A 473 24.20 -18.16 8.40
CA VAL A 473 24.01 -17.39 9.65
C VAL A 473 24.47 -15.94 9.49
N GLN A 474 25.63 -15.74 8.85
CA GLN A 474 26.15 -14.41 8.54
C GLN A 474 25.22 -13.64 7.60
N LEU A 475 24.67 -14.32 6.58
CA LEU A 475 23.67 -13.73 5.68
C LEU A 475 22.45 -13.23 6.48
N LEU A 476 21.87 -14.06 7.35
CA LEU A 476 20.75 -13.63 8.20
C LEU A 476 21.12 -12.47 9.13
N LYS A 477 22.33 -12.48 9.68
CA LYS A 477 22.84 -11.43 10.56
C LYS A 477 22.91 -10.08 9.84
N TRP A 478 23.30 -10.05 8.56
CA TRP A 478 23.32 -8.82 7.76
C TRP A 478 21.96 -8.13 7.65
N PHE A 479 20.85 -8.88 7.72
CA PHE A 479 19.48 -8.35 7.60
C PHE A 479 18.76 -8.16 8.95
N ALA A 480 19.38 -8.52 10.07
CA ALA A 480 18.75 -8.38 11.38
C ALA A 480 18.50 -6.89 11.72
N ASP A 481 17.38 -6.59 12.39
CA ASP A 481 16.93 -5.23 12.67
C ASP A 481 17.70 -4.57 13.82
N SER A 482 18.98 -4.29 13.59
CA SER A 482 19.88 -3.65 14.53
C SER A 482 20.65 -2.51 13.87
N PRO A 483 20.99 -1.44 14.61
CA PRO A 483 21.91 -0.40 14.14
C PRO A 483 23.39 -0.85 14.18
N ASP A 484 23.68 -2.07 14.62
CA ASP A 484 25.03 -2.63 14.60
C ASP A 484 25.60 -2.67 13.16
N VAL A 485 26.87 -2.29 13.01
CA VAL A 485 27.62 -2.28 11.74
C VAL A 485 27.64 -3.66 11.08
N GLU A 486 27.54 -4.71 11.89
CA GLU A 486 27.41 -6.07 11.40
C GLU A 486 26.11 -6.31 10.63
N CYS A 487 25.03 -5.59 10.94
CA CYS A 487 23.72 -5.70 10.31
C CYS A 487 23.58 -4.71 9.14
N ARG A 488 24.44 -4.90 8.12
CA ARG A 488 24.67 -3.97 7.00
C ARG A 488 23.44 -3.62 6.17
N TYR A 489 22.52 -4.57 6.04
CA TYR A 489 21.27 -4.43 5.28
C TYR A 489 20.06 -4.33 6.21
N SER A 490 20.27 -3.97 7.48
CA SER A 490 19.17 -3.73 8.42
C SER A 490 18.30 -2.57 7.99
N ILE A 491 17.08 -2.54 8.49
CA ILE A 491 16.17 -1.43 8.23
C ILE A 491 16.73 -0.09 8.73
N HIS A 492 17.54 -0.10 9.79
CA HIS A 492 18.24 1.10 10.29
C HIS A 492 19.20 1.67 9.26
N HIS A 493 20.03 0.83 8.63
CA HIS A 493 20.98 1.27 7.61
C HIS A 493 20.28 1.74 6.33
N MET A 494 19.24 1.02 5.90
CA MET A 494 18.42 1.43 4.75
C MET A 494 17.76 2.79 4.98
N VAL A 495 17.19 3.02 6.17
CA VAL A 495 16.54 4.29 6.51
C VAL A 495 17.55 5.42 6.68
N LYS A 496 18.68 5.16 7.34
CA LYS A 496 19.76 6.14 7.50
C LYS A 496 20.27 6.65 6.15
N LEU A 497 20.49 5.73 5.21
CA LEU A 497 20.92 6.10 3.86
C LEU A 497 19.77 6.74 3.06
N GLY A 498 18.53 6.27 3.25
CA GLY A 498 17.34 6.85 2.61
C GLY A 498 17.12 8.34 2.92
N MET A 499 17.66 8.85 4.03
CA MET A 499 17.66 10.29 4.33
C MET A 499 18.40 11.12 3.27
N GLN A 500 19.39 10.55 2.57
CA GLN A 500 20.08 11.20 1.44
C GLN A 500 19.19 11.33 0.20
N TYR A 501 18.09 10.58 0.15
CA TYR A 501 17.10 10.57 -0.92
C TYR A 501 15.79 11.25 -0.49
N ASP A 502 15.87 12.18 0.47
CA ASP A 502 14.73 12.89 1.05
C ASP A 502 13.63 11.94 1.58
N LYS A 503 14.03 10.83 2.20
CA LYS A 503 13.13 9.91 2.92
C LYS A 503 13.40 9.92 4.40
N LEU A 504 12.40 10.35 5.17
CA LEU A 504 12.47 10.32 6.62
C LEU A 504 12.08 8.91 7.16
N PRO A 505 12.58 8.52 8.34
CA PRO A 505 12.07 7.35 9.05
C PRO A 505 10.54 7.42 9.19
N GLY A 506 9.82 6.33 8.91
CA GLY A 506 8.36 6.32 8.91
C GLY A 506 7.71 6.61 7.55
N GLU A 507 8.47 7.09 6.56
CA GLU A 507 7.93 7.33 5.22
C GLU A 507 7.99 6.09 4.32
N TRP A 508 7.06 6.02 3.38
CA TRP A 508 7.02 4.94 2.39
C TRP A 508 7.99 5.21 1.23
N TYR A 509 8.69 4.16 0.82
CA TYR A 509 9.65 4.18 -0.29
C TYR A 509 8.98 3.64 -1.55
N GLY A 510 9.21 4.30 -2.69
CA GLY A 510 8.90 3.71 -4.00
C GLY A 510 9.99 2.71 -4.43
N PRO A 511 9.70 1.84 -5.42
CA PRO A 511 10.69 0.87 -5.92
C PRO A 511 12.01 1.53 -6.32
N THR A 512 11.95 2.64 -7.08
CA THR A 512 13.15 3.39 -7.51
C THR A 512 14.01 3.82 -6.33
N THR A 513 13.44 4.49 -5.34
CA THR A 513 14.20 4.96 -4.17
C THR A 513 14.79 3.80 -3.38
N ALA A 514 14.03 2.71 -3.20
CA ALA A 514 14.54 1.53 -2.51
C ALA A 514 15.71 0.87 -3.27
N CYS A 515 15.65 0.81 -4.60
CA CYS A 515 16.76 0.33 -5.44
C CYS A 515 18.01 1.19 -5.28
N GLN A 516 17.88 2.53 -5.27
CA GLN A 516 19.03 3.42 -5.09
C GLN A 516 19.67 3.27 -3.70
N VAL A 517 18.86 3.17 -2.65
CA VAL A 517 19.35 2.90 -1.30
C VAL A 517 20.09 1.56 -1.22
N LEU A 518 19.55 0.50 -1.82
CA LEU A 518 20.24 -0.79 -1.86
C LEU A 518 21.54 -0.74 -2.65
N ARG A 519 21.56 -0.04 -3.80
CA ARG A 519 22.74 0.12 -4.65
C ARG A 519 23.91 0.65 -3.85
N ASP A 520 23.68 1.74 -3.13
CA ASP A 520 24.72 2.40 -2.35
C ASP A 520 25.15 1.53 -1.16
N LEU A 521 24.23 0.88 -0.45
CA LEU A 521 24.58 -0.06 0.63
C LEU A 521 25.44 -1.24 0.15
N VAL A 522 25.06 -1.86 -0.97
CA VAL A 522 25.79 -3.01 -1.54
C VAL A 522 27.17 -2.57 -2.04
N ASN A 523 27.24 -1.45 -2.75
CA ASN A 523 28.52 -0.94 -3.25
C ASN A 523 29.43 -0.43 -2.13
N LEU A 524 28.86 0.11 -1.03
CA LEU A 524 29.59 0.45 0.19
C LEU A 524 30.14 -0.81 0.86
N HIS A 525 29.33 -1.86 0.99
CA HIS A 525 29.77 -3.15 1.53
C HIS A 525 30.96 -3.71 0.73
N ARG A 526 30.86 -3.69 -0.61
CA ARG A 526 31.95 -4.10 -1.49
C ARG A 526 33.25 -3.33 -1.22
N ARG A 527 33.18 -2.00 -1.15
CA ARG A 527 34.34 -1.13 -1.01
C ARG A 527 35.00 -1.19 0.37
N GLU A 528 34.20 -1.13 1.42
CA GLU A 528 34.73 -0.95 2.79
C GLU A 528 34.93 -2.27 3.54
N PHE A 529 34.24 -3.34 3.11
CA PHE A 529 34.20 -4.60 3.85
C PHE A 529 34.44 -5.84 2.97
N GLY A 530 34.89 -5.65 1.72
CA GLY A 530 35.28 -6.75 0.83
C GLY A 530 34.10 -7.58 0.31
N GLY A 531 32.91 -7.00 0.19
CA GLY A 531 31.75 -7.67 -0.41
C GLY A 531 31.97 -8.09 -1.87
N GLU A 532 31.47 -9.26 -2.26
CA GLU A 532 31.69 -9.85 -3.60
C GLU A 532 30.63 -9.47 -4.65
N LEU A 533 29.70 -8.57 -4.29
CA LEU A 533 28.57 -8.19 -5.12
C LEU A 533 28.64 -6.70 -5.44
N ALA A 534 28.57 -6.36 -6.73
CA ALA A 534 28.31 -5.02 -7.22
C ALA A 534 26.82 -4.88 -7.53
N MET A 535 26.27 -3.68 -7.36
CA MET A 535 24.88 -3.41 -7.71
C MET A 535 24.77 -2.24 -8.68
N TYR A 536 23.97 -2.43 -9.74
CA TYR A 536 23.69 -1.43 -10.78
C TYR A 536 22.20 -1.14 -10.87
N VAL A 537 21.86 0.14 -10.94
CA VAL A 537 20.48 0.62 -11.10
C VAL A 537 20.46 1.54 -12.32
N PRO A 538 20.04 1.06 -13.50
CA PRO A 538 19.98 1.89 -14.70
C PRO A 538 19.01 3.05 -14.55
N GLN A 539 19.31 4.13 -15.26
CA GLN A 539 18.37 5.23 -15.48
C GLN A 539 17.47 4.88 -16.68
N GLU A 540 16.18 5.19 -16.59
CA GLU A 540 15.21 5.08 -17.70
C GLU A 540 15.00 3.67 -18.27
N GLY A 541 15.39 2.62 -17.54
CA GLY A 541 15.19 1.23 -17.98
C GLY A 541 16.16 0.76 -19.07
N VAL A 542 17.26 1.48 -19.31
CA VAL A 542 18.30 1.08 -20.26
C VAL A 542 19.55 0.64 -19.52
N VAL A 543 19.97 -0.62 -19.69
CA VAL A 543 21.22 -1.15 -19.13
C VAL A 543 22.35 -0.83 -20.10
N TYR A 544 23.34 -0.05 -19.65
CA TYR A 544 24.51 0.28 -20.47
C TYR A 544 25.67 -0.69 -20.22
N GLY A 545 26.14 -1.36 -21.27
CA GLY A 545 27.24 -2.34 -21.22
C GLY A 545 28.56 -1.76 -20.73
N ASP A 546 28.85 -0.51 -21.08
CA ASP A 546 30.02 0.23 -20.57
C ASP A 546 29.97 0.45 -19.06
N ASP A 547 28.83 0.85 -18.52
CA ASP A 547 28.66 1.07 -17.08
C ASP A 547 28.85 -0.24 -16.32
N VAL A 548 28.26 -1.31 -16.83
CA VAL A 548 28.41 -2.67 -16.29
C VAL A 548 29.87 -3.10 -16.32
N SER A 549 30.55 -2.92 -17.46
CA SER A 549 31.96 -3.26 -17.60
C SER A 549 32.81 -2.49 -16.60
N ARG A 550 32.60 -1.17 -16.45
CA ARG A 550 33.33 -0.34 -15.46
C ARG A 550 33.09 -0.76 -14.02
N LEU A 551 31.89 -1.27 -13.69
CA LEU A 551 31.57 -1.73 -12.34
C LEU A 551 32.18 -3.12 -12.02
N CYS A 552 32.28 -4.00 -13.02
CA CYS A 552 32.63 -5.41 -12.84
C CYS A 552 34.04 -5.79 -13.28
N VAL A 553 34.66 -5.01 -14.16
CA VAL A 553 36.05 -5.15 -14.61
C VAL A 553 36.90 -4.25 -13.71
N SER A 554 37.89 -4.86 -13.03
CA SER A 554 38.63 -4.21 -11.95
C SER A 554 39.46 -3.01 -12.40
N HIS A 555 39.25 -1.87 -11.73
CA HIS A 555 40.32 -1.18 -11.03
C HIS A 555 39.91 -1.03 -9.56
N ILE A 556 40.16 -2.06 -8.78
CA ILE A 556 40.35 -1.90 -7.33
C ILE A 556 41.76 -2.41 -7.10
N ASP A 557 42.54 -1.61 -6.36
CA ASP A 557 43.92 -1.83 -5.93
C ASP A 557 45.00 -1.29 -6.88
N GLU A 558 45.52 -0.09 -6.56
CA GLU A 558 46.95 0.26 -6.44
C GLU A 558 47.14 1.81 -6.49
N GLU A 559 46.54 2.55 -7.42
CA GLU A 559 46.87 4.00 -7.59
C GLU A 559 46.30 4.96 -6.52
N VAL A 560 45.23 4.59 -5.82
CA VAL A 560 44.60 5.48 -4.82
C VAL A 560 45.33 5.43 -3.47
N LYS A 561 46.04 4.34 -3.14
CA LYS A 561 46.86 4.28 -1.92
C LYS A 561 48.01 5.29 -1.96
N ASP A 562 48.65 5.46 -3.11
CA ASP A 562 49.79 6.38 -3.24
C ASP A 562 49.40 7.87 -3.36
N LYS A 563 48.13 8.18 -3.68
CA LYS A 563 47.66 9.59 -3.77
C LYS A 563 46.92 10.08 -2.53
N VAL A 564 46.44 9.19 -1.66
CA VAL A 564 45.67 9.56 -0.46
C VAL A 564 46.55 9.98 0.73
N GLU A 565 47.85 9.70 0.72
CA GLU A 565 48.75 10.20 1.78
C GLU A 565 48.94 11.74 1.75
N THR A 566 48.47 12.45 0.72
CA THR A 566 48.64 13.92 0.63
C THR A 566 47.35 14.75 0.60
N GLN A 567 46.16 14.13 0.70
CA GLN A 567 44.90 14.90 0.77
C GLN A 567 43.97 14.32 1.85
N THR A 568 43.92 15.03 2.98
CA THR A 568 42.92 14.84 4.03
C THR A 568 41.50 14.98 3.48
N ALA A 569 40.69 13.95 3.75
CA ALA A 569 39.25 13.76 3.47
C ALA A 569 38.89 13.31 2.05
N ALA A 570 38.50 12.03 1.94
CA ALA A 570 37.72 11.53 0.81
C ALA A 570 36.36 12.26 0.77
N PRO A 571 35.83 12.62 -0.42
CA PRO A 571 34.54 13.28 -0.52
C PRO A 571 33.41 12.37 0.00
N GLU A 572 32.40 12.96 0.63
CA GLU A 572 31.23 12.24 1.20
C GLU A 572 30.40 11.45 0.15
N PHE A 573 30.66 11.65 -1.15
CA PHE A 573 29.97 10.98 -2.25
C PHE A 573 30.98 10.62 -3.36
N PHE A 574 31.20 9.30 -3.56
CA PHE A 574 32.02 8.76 -4.66
C PHE A 574 31.15 7.87 -5.54
N ASP A 575 30.62 8.42 -6.62
CA ASP A 575 29.87 7.67 -7.63
C ASP A 575 30.86 7.05 -8.63
N PRO A 576 30.98 5.71 -8.69
CA PRO A 576 31.86 5.04 -9.65
C PRO A 576 31.48 5.30 -11.12
N LEU A 577 30.24 5.74 -11.40
CA LEU A 577 29.80 6.10 -12.75
C LEU A 577 30.24 7.52 -13.15
N LEU A 578 30.41 8.43 -12.18
CA LEU A 578 30.87 9.80 -12.41
C LEU A 578 32.40 9.92 -12.39
N HIS A 579 33.10 8.92 -11.85
CA HIS A 579 34.56 8.84 -11.84
C HIS A 579 35.03 7.49 -12.42
N PRO A 580 34.85 7.30 -13.75
CA PRO A 580 35.20 6.04 -14.39
C PRO A 580 36.73 5.84 -14.41
N PRO A 581 37.22 4.60 -14.24
CA PRO A 581 38.62 4.28 -14.51
C PRO A 581 38.96 4.57 -15.98
N THR A 582 40.18 5.02 -16.24
CA THR A 582 40.64 5.27 -17.62
C THR A 582 41.00 3.96 -18.32
N ALA A 583 40.54 3.82 -19.56
CA ALA A 583 40.44 2.58 -20.34
C ALA A 583 41.76 2.00 -20.87
N LYS A 584 42.76 1.84 -20.01
CA LYS A 584 43.93 1.02 -20.32
C LYS A 584 44.00 -0.11 -19.31
N ASP A 585 43.28 -1.20 -19.61
CA ASP A 585 43.69 -2.59 -19.41
C ASP A 585 42.47 -3.53 -19.53
N SER A 586 42.58 -4.54 -20.40
CA SER A 586 41.61 -5.63 -20.50
C SER A 586 41.80 -6.58 -19.31
N SER A 587 41.12 -6.32 -18.19
CA SER A 587 41.10 -7.21 -17.03
C SER A 587 39.89 -8.16 -17.06
N ASP A 588 40.00 -9.29 -16.36
CA ASP A 588 38.94 -10.29 -16.24
C ASP A 588 37.82 -9.80 -15.31
N TRP A 589 36.58 -10.14 -15.64
CA TRP A 589 35.39 -9.83 -14.82
C TRP A 589 35.55 -10.45 -13.44
N SER A 590 35.67 -9.62 -12.40
CA SER A 590 36.10 -10.07 -11.06
C SER A 590 34.97 -10.09 -10.03
N THR A 591 33.82 -9.48 -10.31
CA THR A 591 32.76 -9.26 -9.31
C THR A 591 31.38 -9.62 -9.84
N ALA A 592 30.57 -10.33 -9.05
CA ALA A 592 29.18 -10.59 -9.41
C ALA A 592 28.36 -9.29 -9.47
N LEU A 593 27.34 -9.26 -10.32
CA LEU A 593 26.52 -8.07 -10.59
C LEU A 593 25.05 -8.33 -10.29
N LEU A 594 24.45 -7.49 -9.45
CA LEU A 594 23.01 -7.39 -9.28
C LEU A 594 22.48 -6.16 -10.02
N ILE A 595 21.67 -6.37 -11.04
CA ILE A 595 20.98 -5.33 -11.81
C ILE A 595 19.57 -5.18 -11.25
N LEU A 596 19.19 -3.98 -10.80
CA LEU A 596 17.80 -3.64 -10.47
C LEU A 596 17.28 -2.56 -11.41
N ILE A 597 16.27 -2.88 -12.22
CA ILE A 597 15.70 -2.00 -13.24
C ILE A 597 14.36 -1.44 -12.73
N PRO A 598 14.29 -0.21 -12.19
CA PRO A 598 13.04 0.40 -11.75
C PRO A 598 12.26 0.87 -12.97
N LEU A 599 10.96 0.57 -13.01
CA LEU A 599 10.09 0.80 -14.16
C LEU A 599 8.75 1.40 -13.75
N ARG A 600 8.14 2.13 -14.69
CA ARG A 600 6.76 2.59 -14.62
C ARG A 600 5.99 2.12 -15.85
N LEU A 601 5.13 1.12 -15.70
CA LEU A 601 4.49 0.39 -16.80
C LEU A 601 3.08 0.85 -17.14
N GLY A 602 2.68 2.02 -16.61
CA GLY A 602 1.35 2.59 -16.81
C GLY A 602 1.02 3.69 -15.81
N LEU A 603 -0.17 4.29 -15.94
CA LEU A 603 -0.62 5.37 -15.07
C LEU A 603 -1.28 4.83 -13.79
N ASP A 604 -2.33 4.04 -13.90
CA ASP A 604 -3.03 3.45 -12.74
C ASP A 604 -2.91 1.92 -12.68
N GLN A 605 -2.76 1.29 -13.83
CA GLN A 605 -2.64 -0.15 -14.04
C GLN A 605 -1.53 -0.41 -15.05
N VAL A 606 -0.97 -1.61 -15.03
CA VAL A 606 0.02 -2.05 -16.02
C VAL A 606 -0.63 -2.12 -17.40
N ASN A 607 0.05 -1.61 -18.42
CA ASN A 607 -0.37 -1.80 -19.80
C ASN A 607 -0.18 -3.27 -20.19
N GLU A 608 -1.26 -3.91 -20.67
CA GLU A 608 -1.28 -5.33 -21.05
C GLU A 608 -0.19 -5.71 -22.06
N ARG A 609 0.27 -4.77 -22.89
CA ARG A 609 1.38 -5.01 -23.84
C ARG A 609 2.70 -5.39 -23.16
N TYR A 610 2.90 -5.02 -21.89
CA TYR A 610 4.11 -5.37 -21.13
C TYR A 610 3.99 -6.72 -20.39
N VAL A 611 2.78 -7.26 -20.25
CA VAL A 611 2.53 -8.50 -19.48
C VAL A 611 3.35 -9.70 -20.00
N PRO A 612 3.38 -9.99 -21.31
CA PRO A 612 4.17 -11.11 -21.83
C PRO A 612 5.66 -10.96 -21.53
N ALA A 613 6.19 -9.73 -21.56
CA ALA A 613 7.58 -9.46 -21.24
C ALA A 613 7.88 -9.75 -19.76
N LEU A 614 7.00 -9.30 -18.85
CA LEU A 614 7.16 -9.54 -17.40
C LEU A 614 7.16 -11.04 -17.07
N GLU A 615 6.22 -11.80 -17.62
CA GLU A 615 6.13 -13.24 -17.37
C GLU A 615 7.39 -13.98 -17.87
N LYS A 616 7.82 -13.68 -19.10
CA LYS A 616 9.03 -14.31 -19.69
C LYS A 616 10.31 -13.97 -18.91
N THR A 617 10.40 -12.82 -18.23
CA THR A 617 11.59 -12.50 -17.41
C THR A 617 11.78 -13.45 -16.22
N PHE A 618 10.73 -14.07 -15.69
CA PHE A 618 10.86 -15.09 -14.64
C PHE A 618 11.50 -16.39 -15.14
N ALA A 619 11.57 -16.61 -16.45
CA ALA A 619 12.27 -17.75 -17.04
C ALA A 619 13.78 -17.54 -17.18
N PHE A 620 14.27 -16.31 -16.98
CA PHE A 620 15.70 -16.02 -17.08
C PHE A 620 16.45 -16.67 -15.91
N PRO A 621 17.55 -17.41 -16.14
CA PRO A 621 18.38 -17.94 -15.06
C PRO A 621 18.90 -16.86 -14.10
N GLN A 622 19.09 -15.65 -14.61
CA GLN A 622 19.54 -14.48 -13.87
C GLN A 622 18.44 -13.88 -12.98
N SER A 623 17.16 -14.20 -13.22
CA SER A 623 16.04 -13.58 -12.50
C SER A 623 16.13 -13.77 -11.00
N VAL A 624 16.09 -12.66 -10.25
CA VAL A 624 15.88 -12.64 -8.80
C VAL A 624 14.53 -12.01 -8.46
N GLY A 625 13.57 -12.06 -9.40
CA GLY A 625 12.20 -11.64 -9.18
C GLY A 625 11.97 -10.13 -9.35
N ILE A 626 10.82 -9.68 -8.85
CA ILE A 626 10.30 -8.33 -9.05
C ILE A 626 9.82 -7.79 -7.71
N ILE A 627 10.17 -6.56 -7.36
CA ILE A 627 9.56 -5.84 -6.23
C ILE A 627 8.61 -4.78 -6.75
N GLY A 628 7.47 -4.58 -6.09
CA GLY A 628 6.50 -3.59 -6.53
C GLY A 628 5.30 -3.51 -5.61
N GLY A 629 4.32 -2.71 -6.01
CA GLY A 629 3.05 -2.57 -5.30
C GLY A 629 2.76 -1.15 -4.83
N LYS A 630 1.55 -0.98 -4.30
CA LYS A 630 1.00 0.34 -3.93
C LYS A 630 1.62 0.85 -2.63
N LYS A 631 1.47 2.15 -2.37
CA LYS A 631 1.83 2.75 -1.09
C LYS A 631 1.19 1.98 0.06
N GLY A 632 2.02 1.49 0.99
CA GLY A 632 1.59 0.68 2.14
C GLY A 632 1.20 -0.77 1.81
N HIS A 633 1.43 -1.23 0.57
CA HIS A 633 1.10 -2.56 0.06
C HIS A 633 2.09 -3.03 -1.01
N SER A 634 3.37 -3.11 -0.66
CA SER A 634 4.39 -3.69 -1.55
C SER A 634 4.60 -5.19 -1.30
N VAL A 635 4.98 -5.91 -2.35
CA VAL A 635 5.20 -7.35 -2.33
C VAL A 635 6.44 -7.69 -3.14
N TYR A 636 6.97 -8.89 -2.93
CA TYR A 636 8.07 -9.45 -3.71
C TYR A 636 7.57 -10.62 -4.54
N PHE A 637 7.56 -10.47 -5.85
CA PHE A 637 7.18 -11.48 -6.82
C PHE A 637 8.37 -12.37 -7.15
N VAL A 638 8.18 -13.68 -7.00
CA VAL A 638 9.24 -14.69 -7.12
C VAL A 638 9.01 -15.63 -8.29
N GLY A 639 7.82 -15.64 -8.86
CA GLY A 639 7.50 -16.56 -9.94
C GLY A 639 6.21 -16.20 -10.67
N THR A 640 5.93 -16.96 -11.72
CA THR A 640 4.75 -16.83 -12.56
C THR A 640 4.20 -18.20 -12.94
N GLN A 641 2.90 -18.25 -13.12
CA GLN A 641 2.16 -19.36 -13.68
C GLN A 641 0.99 -18.81 -14.48
N GLN A 642 1.10 -18.85 -15.82
CA GLN A 642 0.15 -18.14 -16.70
C GLN A 642 0.02 -16.68 -16.22
N ASP A 643 -1.21 -16.16 -16.16
CA ASP A 643 -1.51 -14.79 -15.72
C ASP A 643 -1.42 -14.58 -14.18
N GLN A 644 -0.85 -15.52 -13.42
CA GLN A 644 -0.69 -15.42 -11.97
C GLN A 644 0.77 -15.26 -11.57
N LEU A 645 1.04 -14.32 -10.68
CA LEU A 645 2.35 -14.11 -10.06
C LEU A 645 2.37 -14.67 -8.66
N HIS A 646 3.40 -15.45 -8.37
CA HIS A 646 3.68 -16.00 -7.05
C HIS A 646 4.48 -14.96 -6.26
N LEU A 647 4.10 -14.72 -5.00
CA LEU A 647 4.66 -13.63 -4.21
C LEU A 647 4.88 -13.98 -2.73
N LEU A 648 5.76 -13.20 -2.11
CA LEU A 648 5.97 -13.09 -0.67
C LEU A 648 5.46 -11.73 -0.18
N ASP A 649 4.72 -11.77 0.93
CA ASP A 649 4.03 -10.61 1.50
C ASP A 649 4.71 -10.18 2.82
N PRO A 650 5.27 -8.97 2.93
CA PRO A 650 5.95 -8.51 4.14
C PRO A 650 5.01 -8.02 5.27
N HIS A 651 3.68 -8.02 5.09
CA HIS A 651 2.75 -7.32 5.99
C HIS A 651 2.45 -8.02 7.33
N ASP A 652 3.13 -9.12 7.64
CA ASP A 652 3.07 -9.77 8.94
C ASP A 652 4.06 -9.15 9.93
N VAL A 653 3.64 -8.91 11.17
CA VAL A 653 4.47 -8.27 12.19
C VAL A 653 5.06 -9.32 13.13
N HIS A 654 6.39 -9.43 13.17
CA HIS A 654 7.13 -10.33 14.04
C HIS A 654 8.06 -9.54 14.99
N PRO A 655 8.45 -10.09 16.15
CA PRO A 655 9.48 -9.45 16.98
C PRO A 655 10.84 -9.45 16.24
N ALA A 656 11.65 -8.42 16.49
CA ALA A 656 13.04 -8.36 16.05
C ALA A 656 13.85 -9.49 16.72
N PRO A 657 14.83 -10.09 16.01
CA PRO A 657 15.68 -11.12 16.61
C PRO A 657 16.65 -10.51 17.63
N GLU A 658 16.93 -11.26 18.70
CA GLU A 658 18.02 -10.94 19.62
C GLU A 658 19.34 -11.46 19.05
N LEU A 659 20.32 -10.56 18.89
CA LEU A 659 21.66 -10.89 18.37
C LEU A 659 22.57 -11.37 19.50
N ASN A 660 22.31 -12.57 20.01
CA ASN A 660 23.14 -13.23 21.01
C ASN A 660 23.75 -14.53 20.45
N ALA A 661 24.51 -15.28 21.28
CA ALA A 661 25.17 -16.52 20.84
C ALA A 661 24.21 -17.62 20.35
N ALA A 662 22.90 -17.52 20.62
CA ALA A 662 21.88 -18.44 20.15
C ALA A 662 21.25 -18.02 18.81
N PHE A 663 21.73 -16.94 18.18
CA PHE A 663 21.25 -16.51 16.86
C PHE A 663 21.78 -17.41 15.73
N PRO A 664 20.93 -17.81 14.76
CA PRO A 664 19.48 -17.63 14.70
C PRO A 664 18.75 -18.68 15.54
N THR A 665 17.70 -18.27 16.25
CA THR A 665 16.82 -19.21 16.98
C THR A 665 15.87 -19.93 16.00
N ALA A 666 15.39 -21.12 16.39
CA ALA A 666 14.39 -21.85 15.60
C ALA A 666 13.08 -21.04 15.38
N THR A 667 12.71 -20.20 16.35
CA THR A 667 11.58 -19.27 16.22
C THR A 667 11.87 -18.18 15.20
N HIS A 668 13.08 -17.62 15.18
CA HIS A 668 13.49 -16.65 14.17
C HIS A 668 13.45 -17.26 12.77
N LEU A 669 13.96 -18.49 12.58
CA LEU A 669 13.93 -19.19 11.29
C LEU A 669 12.51 -19.34 10.71
N ARG A 670 11.51 -19.58 11.55
CA ARG A 670 10.09 -19.65 11.14
C ARG A 670 9.50 -18.31 10.70
N THR A 671 10.14 -17.20 11.09
CA THR A 671 9.71 -15.84 10.71
C THR A 671 10.47 -15.29 9.51
N VAL A 672 11.49 -16.00 9.01
CA VAL A 672 12.27 -15.59 7.83
C VAL A 672 12.06 -16.50 6.63
N HIS A 673 11.13 -17.46 6.72
CA HIS A 673 10.78 -18.40 5.65
C HIS A 673 9.27 -18.62 5.61
N SER A 674 8.70 -18.70 4.41
CA SER A 674 7.27 -18.92 4.22
C SER A 674 6.98 -20.28 3.59
N SER A 675 6.07 -21.04 4.18
CA SER A 675 5.56 -22.31 3.65
C SER A 675 4.31 -22.16 2.79
N ARG A 676 3.85 -20.94 2.56
CA ARG A 676 2.55 -20.67 1.91
C ARG A 676 2.75 -19.71 0.73
N PRO A 677 2.75 -20.22 -0.52
CA PRO A 677 2.77 -19.35 -1.68
C PRO A 677 1.45 -18.58 -1.79
N LEU A 678 1.60 -17.26 -1.97
CA LEU A 678 0.50 -16.35 -2.29
C LEU A 678 0.55 -16.05 -3.79
N VAL A 679 -0.61 -15.79 -4.38
CA VAL A 679 -0.74 -15.46 -5.80
C VAL A 679 -1.56 -14.21 -6.03
N MET A 680 -1.27 -13.49 -7.10
CA MET A 680 -2.12 -12.43 -7.62
C MET A 680 -2.07 -12.38 -9.15
N ASN A 681 -3.12 -11.88 -9.79
CA ASN A 681 -3.14 -11.73 -11.24
C ASN A 681 -2.16 -10.63 -11.69
N VAL A 682 -1.45 -10.84 -12.81
CA VAL A 682 -0.49 -9.86 -13.35
C VAL A 682 -1.15 -8.51 -13.62
N THR A 683 -2.38 -8.47 -14.10
CA THR A 683 -3.14 -7.22 -14.34
C THR A 683 -3.45 -6.45 -13.05
N GLY A 684 -3.41 -7.11 -11.89
CA GLY A 684 -3.65 -6.51 -10.59
C GLY A 684 -2.44 -5.81 -9.97
N ILE A 685 -1.25 -5.94 -10.56
CA ILE A 685 -0.03 -5.34 -10.00
C ILE A 685 -0.01 -3.81 -10.20
N ASP A 686 0.69 -3.12 -9.31
CA ASP A 686 0.93 -1.68 -9.48
C ASP A 686 1.90 -1.45 -10.66
N PRO A 687 1.69 -0.42 -11.49
CA PRO A 687 2.61 -0.10 -12.58
C PRO A 687 3.99 0.36 -12.12
N SER A 688 4.20 0.72 -10.85
CA SER A 688 5.53 0.94 -10.28
C SER A 688 6.13 -0.36 -9.76
N LEU A 689 7.23 -0.80 -10.38
CA LEU A 689 7.95 -2.00 -9.96
C LEU A 689 9.44 -1.89 -10.27
N ALA A 690 10.24 -2.85 -9.81
CA ALA A 690 11.63 -3.00 -10.22
C ALA A 690 11.95 -4.48 -10.48
N LEU A 691 12.55 -4.76 -11.64
CA LEU A 691 13.00 -6.09 -12.04
C LEU A 691 14.42 -6.34 -11.51
N GLY A 692 14.71 -7.55 -11.04
CA GLY A 692 16.05 -7.91 -10.56
C GLY A 692 16.70 -9.05 -11.34
N PHE A 693 17.98 -8.87 -11.68
CA PHE A 693 18.80 -9.88 -12.37
C PHE A 693 20.19 -9.99 -11.73
N LEU A 694 20.60 -11.21 -11.38
CA LEU A 694 21.93 -11.55 -10.87
C LEU A 694 22.76 -12.21 -11.97
N CYS A 695 23.90 -11.62 -12.30
CA CYS A 695 24.90 -12.18 -13.21
C CYS A 695 26.18 -12.47 -12.40
N GLU A 696 26.60 -13.74 -12.29
CA GLU A 696 27.74 -14.08 -11.43
C GLU A 696 29.08 -13.77 -12.09
N ASN A 697 29.11 -13.80 -13.42
CA ASN A 697 30.29 -13.60 -14.24
C ASN A 697 29.92 -12.95 -15.58
N ARG A 698 30.94 -12.65 -16.40
CA ARG A 698 30.76 -12.05 -17.73
C ARG A 698 29.89 -12.89 -18.66
N ALA A 699 30.05 -14.22 -18.66
CA ALA A 699 29.25 -15.09 -19.52
C ALA A 699 27.77 -15.08 -19.13
N ASP A 700 27.45 -14.99 -17.84
CA ASP A 700 26.07 -14.84 -17.37
C ASP A 700 25.46 -13.50 -17.81
N TYR A 701 26.26 -12.43 -17.84
CA TYR A 701 25.83 -11.12 -18.32
C TYR A 701 25.60 -11.12 -19.84
N GLU A 702 26.52 -11.70 -20.62
CA GLU A 702 26.36 -11.88 -22.07
C GLU A 702 25.14 -12.75 -22.41
N ASP A 703 24.86 -13.80 -21.61
CA ASP A 703 23.63 -14.59 -21.73
C ASP A 703 22.39 -13.77 -21.39
N PHE A 704 22.45 -12.90 -20.37
CA PHE A 704 21.38 -11.96 -20.06
C PHE A 704 21.11 -11.01 -21.24
N GLU A 705 22.13 -10.37 -21.82
CA GLU A 705 21.96 -9.50 -22.98
C GLU A 705 21.30 -10.23 -24.15
N ARG A 706 21.78 -11.43 -24.46
CA ARG A 706 21.22 -12.28 -25.53
C ARG A 706 19.74 -12.56 -25.27
N ARG A 707 19.38 -12.93 -24.04
CA ARG A 707 17.97 -13.20 -23.66
C ARG A 707 17.09 -11.97 -23.74
N VAL A 708 17.61 -10.78 -23.40
CA VAL A 708 16.86 -9.53 -23.55
C VAL A 708 16.58 -9.22 -25.03
N ARG A 709 17.57 -9.45 -25.92
CA ARG A 709 17.35 -9.29 -27.37
C ARG A 709 16.27 -10.23 -27.89
N VAL A 710 16.37 -11.52 -27.55
CA VAL A 710 15.35 -12.52 -27.92
C VAL A 710 13.97 -12.17 -27.35
N LEU A 711 13.91 -11.72 -26.10
CA LEU A 711 12.67 -11.28 -25.47
C LEU A 711 12.03 -10.13 -26.25
N HIS A 712 12.83 -9.15 -26.67
CA HIS A 712 12.36 -8.01 -27.45
C HIS A 712 11.75 -8.46 -28.78
N ASP A 713 12.42 -9.36 -29.50
CA ASP A 713 11.96 -9.86 -30.80
C ASP A 713 10.68 -10.69 -30.67
N GLU A 714 10.63 -11.61 -29.71
CA GLU A 714 9.44 -12.45 -29.48
C GLU A 714 8.23 -11.62 -29.05
N VAL A 715 8.41 -10.70 -28.10
CA VAL A 715 7.30 -9.88 -27.60
C VAL A 715 6.81 -8.92 -28.68
N LYS A 716 7.70 -8.40 -29.53
CA LYS A 716 7.33 -7.57 -30.68
C LYS A 716 6.53 -8.37 -31.71
N ALA A 717 6.90 -9.63 -31.97
CA ALA A 717 6.16 -10.51 -32.88
C ALA A 717 4.74 -10.80 -32.39
N ASP A 718 4.55 -10.92 -31.07
CA ASP A 718 3.25 -11.13 -30.43
C ASP A 718 2.41 -9.82 -30.27
N GLY A 719 2.93 -8.67 -30.74
CA GLY A 719 2.27 -7.36 -30.62
C GLY A 719 2.38 -6.69 -29.25
N GLY A 720 3.22 -7.23 -28.36
CA GLY A 720 3.56 -6.65 -27.07
C GLY A 720 4.71 -5.63 -27.15
N MET A 721 5.18 -5.17 -25.99
CA MET A 721 6.35 -4.29 -25.86
C MET A 721 7.26 -4.74 -24.72
N CYS A 722 8.58 -4.61 -24.89
CA CYS A 722 9.54 -4.84 -23.82
C CYS A 722 9.73 -3.54 -23.01
N PRO A 723 9.63 -3.56 -21.67
CA PRO A 723 9.69 -2.33 -20.88
C PRO A 723 11.11 -1.86 -20.52
N PHE A 724 12.14 -2.58 -20.97
CA PHE A 724 13.55 -2.26 -20.73
C PHE A 724 14.40 -2.72 -21.91
N SER A 725 15.62 -2.20 -22.02
CA SER A 725 16.56 -2.56 -23.09
C SER A 725 18.01 -2.60 -22.60
N VAL A 726 18.90 -3.13 -23.44
CA VAL A 726 20.35 -3.12 -23.22
C VAL A 726 21.00 -2.39 -24.39
N ALA A 727 21.88 -1.44 -24.09
CA ALA A 727 22.65 -0.69 -25.06
C ALA A 727 24.14 -0.74 -24.72
N ALA A 728 25.02 -0.60 -25.71
CA ALA A 728 26.46 -0.63 -25.47
C ALA A 728 26.95 0.61 -24.69
N HIS A 729 26.56 1.80 -25.15
CA HIS A 729 27.05 3.08 -24.65
C HIS A 729 25.88 4.02 -24.31
N ARG A 730 26.10 4.88 -23.32
CA ARG A 730 25.17 5.97 -23.00
C ARG A 730 25.22 7.01 -24.13
N PRO A 731 24.07 7.54 -24.61
CA PRO A 731 24.07 8.63 -25.58
C PRO A 731 24.81 9.86 -25.02
N ASP A 732 25.71 10.43 -25.82
CA ASP A 732 26.38 11.69 -25.47
C ASP A 732 25.51 12.88 -25.86
N TYR A 733 24.72 13.35 -24.91
CA TYR A 733 23.86 14.52 -25.07
C TYR A 733 24.62 15.85 -25.07
N ALA A 734 25.93 15.87 -24.75
CA ALA A 734 26.75 17.07 -24.70
C ALA A 734 27.58 17.29 -25.98
N ALA A 735 27.88 16.22 -26.74
CA ALA A 735 28.60 16.30 -28.00
C ALA A 735 27.76 16.83 -29.17
N SER A 736 26.42 16.80 -29.08
CA SER A 736 25.53 17.28 -30.16
C SER A 736 25.21 18.76 -30.01
N GLY A 737 26.18 19.60 -30.33
CA GLY A 737 25.92 20.99 -30.69
C GLY A 737 25.07 21.05 -31.97
N GLY A 738 23.77 21.27 -31.84
CA GLY A 738 22.98 22.01 -32.82
C GLY A 738 22.25 21.27 -33.94
N ASP A 739 22.24 19.93 -34.04
CA ASP A 739 21.65 19.27 -35.22
C ASP A 739 20.69 18.09 -34.94
N LEU A 740 20.12 18.01 -33.74
CA LEU A 740 18.94 17.15 -33.50
C LEU A 740 17.66 17.84 -33.99
N LEU A 741 17.62 18.19 -35.27
CA LEU A 741 16.40 18.52 -35.99
C LEU A 741 15.72 17.21 -36.40
N MET A 742 14.70 16.79 -35.65
CA MET A 742 13.46 16.12 -36.11
C MET A 742 13.53 15.05 -37.23
N ALA A 743 14.69 14.44 -37.51
CA ALA A 743 14.89 13.46 -38.58
C ALA A 743 15.01 12.03 -38.01
N ASP A 744 15.66 11.87 -36.84
CA ASP A 744 15.80 10.56 -36.18
C ASP A 744 14.52 10.11 -35.43
N CYS A 745 13.51 10.98 -35.33
CA CYS A 745 12.18 10.61 -34.82
C CYS A 745 11.25 10.07 -35.92
N LEU A 746 11.70 10.05 -37.19
CA LEU A 746 10.93 9.57 -38.34
C LEU A 746 11.61 8.44 -39.12
N SER A 747 12.68 7.83 -38.61
CA SER A 747 13.11 6.50 -39.07
C SER A 747 12.26 5.41 -38.42
N GLY A 748 10.95 5.50 -38.64
CA GLY A 748 10.12 4.31 -38.70
C GLY A 748 10.37 3.69 -40.07
N ASP A 749 11.03 2.54 -40.09
CA ASP A 749 11.07 1.67 -41.25
C ASP A 749 9.64 1.25 -41.60
N ASP A 750 9.00 2.02 -42.50
CA ASP A 750 7.86 1.62 -43.33
C ASP A 750 7.61 2.72 -44.37
N MET A 751 8.37 2.72 -45.47
CA MET A 751 7.93 3.29 -46.75
C MET A 751 8.58 2.53 -47.93
N ASN A 752 7.72 1.98 -48.79
CA ASN A 752 8.02 1.20 -50.00
C ASN A 752 9.10 1.82 -50.92
N GLU A 753 10.08 1.02 -51.32
CA GLU A 753 11.17 1.35 -52.27
C GLU A 753 10.76 1.37 -53.77
N GLU A 754 9.49 1.60 -54.14
CA GLU A 754 9.08 1.59 -55.57
C GLU A 754 8.66 2.95 -56.17
N GLU A 755 8.78 4.08 -55.46
CA GLU A 755 8.31 5.38 -56.00
C GLU A 755 9.33 6.55 -55.96
N ILE A 756 10.64 6.29 -55.92
CA ILE A 756 11.68 7.34 -56.00
C ILE A 756 12.59 7.16 -57.24
N ALA A 757 11.98 6.93 -58.40
CA ALA A 757 12.69 6.88 -59.68
C ALA A 757 12.01 7.71 -60.79
N SER A 758 11.31 8.80 -60.45
CA SER A 758 10.74 9.69 -61.48
C SER A 758 10.52 11.14 -60.99
N ALA A 759 11.58 11.87 -60.63
CA ALA A 759 11.58 13.34 -60.71
C ALA A 759 12.97 13.93 -60.41
N SER A 760 13.99 13.61 -61.21
CA SER A 760 15.17 14.47 -61.33
C SER A 760 15.06 15.28 -62.62
N GLY A 761 14.66 16.55 -62.49
CA GLY A 761 14.63 17.45 -63.64
C GLY A 761 14.12 18.86 -63.34
N GLY A 762 15.05 19.80 -63.19
CA GLY A 762 14.90 21.12 -63.80
C GLY A 762 14.66 22.35 -62.91
N ALA A 763 15.71 23.17 -62.84
CA ALA A 763 15.74 24.61 -63.09
C ALA A 763 15.19 25.64 -62.07
N ALA A 764 16.16 26.45 -61.59
CA ALA A 764 16.18 27.88 -61.27
C ALA A 764 14.89 28.73 -61.37
N GLY A 765 14.64 29.57 -60.34
CA GLY A 765 13.75 30.73 -60.42
C GLY A 765 13.48 31.45 -59.08
N THR A 766 14.12 32.60 -58.92
CA THR A 766 13.80 33.81 -58.12
C THR A 766 12.50 33.91 -57.29
N GLY A 767 12.66 34.31 -56.02
CA GLY A 767 12.04 35.48 -55.36
C GLY A 767 10.51 35.62 -55.24
N GLY A 768 10.02 35.80 -54.01
CA GLY A 768 8.69 36.33 -53.72
C GLY A 768 8.22 36.00 -52.31
N ASP A 769 8.05 37.04 -51.50
CA ASP A 769 7.30 37.05 -50.24
C ASP A 769 5.87 36.53 -50.43
N ASP A 770 5.29 35.89 -49.42
CA ASP A 770 3.91 36.18 -48.97
C ASP A 770 3.59 35.43 -47.67
N GLU A 771 2.87 36.17 -46.81
CA GLU A 771 2.39 35.83 -45.48
C GLU A 771 1.19 34.86 -45.51
N ASP A 772 0.89 34.33 -44.31
CA ASP A 772 -0.39 33.84 -43.82
C ASP A 772 -0.81 32.37 -43.96
N ASP A 773 -1.52 31.95 -42.90
CA ASP A 773 -2.36 30.77 -42.68
C ASP A 773 -1.72 29.46 -42.17
N TYR A 774 -1.58 29.38 -40.84
CA TYR A 774 -1.75 28.11 -40.12
C TYR A 774 -3.03 28.11 -39.27
N VAL A 775 -3.99 27.33 -39.76
CA VAL A 775 -5.17 26.87 -39.03
C VAL A 775 -4.76 25.71 -38.11
N LEU A 776 -5.18 25.81 -36.87
CA LEU A 776 -5.14 24.79 -35.83
C LEU A 776 -5.84 23.49 -36.28
N LEU A 777 -5.16 22.35 -36.08
CA LEU A 777 -5.80 21.09 -35.70
C LEU A 777 -5.08 20.46 -34.51
#